data_AF-A0A949JMC1-F1
#
_entry.id   AF-A0A949JMC1-F1
#
_cell.length_a   1.000
_cell.length_b   1.000
_cell.length_c   1.000
_cell.angle_alpha   90.00
_cell.angle_beta   90.00
_cell.angle_gamma   90.00
#
_symmetry.space_group_name_H-M   'P 1'
#
loop_
_entity.id
_entity.type
_entity.pdbx_description
1 polymer ?
#
loop_
_entity_poly.entity_id
_entity_poly.type
_entity_poly.pdbx_seq_one_letter_code
_entity_poly.pdbx_strand_id
1 'polypeptide(L)'
;MSDLPRSPNVFHPRKPSAVGSRNSLAQEGRSQKDEYKQVVAEEVENILKDLQVKLPDEVLEQLDVMGGLKEKLYNYYNQNYQNMFNRYIVTTEDEMVKKVRNFIDKEETKSLARYNPKEMAELLDQVGGADKFNTGEIEKSIVNMYGHLQGHIQRGVNDLENETNSLLRQKTDVGAFIRGENAYSIVKCAFKDSSYKPKVASDVKLSVNILDSELISPIFQYQVTVEFLIKDQISKTITNLIELEVERFQDELVDEGKDELSDSELIFEKIKRVPNFTDDDAEDEGSKRYVFMAKELVEKIEGLRAEIDAKEFDPLNLRENIKKIIDMENIRNRGFNTAINSLTSILDTSKMGYQFIENLKNARELTIREYEDTDVTNLPDERYQMRMKYYDQEQLLKEREAYDKQMEAFKNEITYLWDVTIALYDSNKSGMRVSDFDDVAKKVRGRIRKAKQDTGEPLYEEVEKTWNEILRIKAEDTDVERLNQTYLHEKAMLKQMLGRGQERVGVTYGHLNPKERVEVDKRIEFLRREFEAFDYLINPYHIQPGLVLDVDITSIKRKKFTLYGMANVLNEFLHGVSKGFQDAAFATFKRRRSTVRTDIGQTFGGGEDAAGYTEPEAQAFAAEEESSDAGVKGKANVTPSRRKKAAADGLQEL
;
A
#
# COMPACT_ATOMS: atom_id res chain seq x y z
N MET A 1 -29.22 43.89 9.30
CA MET A 1 -30.54 44.55 9.18
C MET A 1 -30.33 46.02 9.45
N SER A 2 -30.22 46.79 8.38
CA SER A 2 -29.99 48.23 8.36
C SER A 2 -30.73 48.77 7.13
N ASP A 3 -31.57 49.78 7.37
CA ASP A 3 -32.50 50.49 6.47
C ASP A 3 -32.38 50.23 4.97
N LEU A 4 -33.35 49.48 4.41
CA LEU A 4 -33.77 49.68 3.04
C LEU A 4 -34.79 50.83 3.02
N PRO A 5 -34.57 51.92 2.25
CA PRO A 5 -35.51 53.03 2.19
C PRO A 5 -36.86 52.56 1.66
N ARG A 6 -37.94 52.83 2.41
CA ARG A 6 -39.32 52.54 1.98
C ARG A 6 -39.64 53.33 0.71
N SER A 7 -40.15 52.66 -0.33
CA SER A 7 -40.54 53.32 -1.57
C SER A 7 -41.64 54.35 -1.32
N PRO A 8 -41.66 55.51 -2.04
CA PRO A 8 -42.71 56.52 -1.89
C PRO A 8 -44.11 55.93 -2.04
N ASN A 9 -45.02 56.35 -1.15
CA ASN A 9 -46.36 55.77 -1.01
C ASN A 9 -47.39 56.45 -1.93
N VAL A 10 -47.11 56.55 -3.24
CA VAL A 10 -48.04 57.14 -4.22
C VAL A 10 -47.93 56.41 -5.56
N PHE A 11 -49.05 55.90 -6.08
CA PHE A 11 -49.20 55.48 -7.47
C PHE A 11 -49.74 56.67 -8.26
N HIS A 12 -48.94 57.29 -9.13
CA HIS A 12 -49.34 58.46 -9.92
C HIS A 12 -48.83 58.33 -11.35
N PRO A 13 -49.69 58.45 -12.39
CA PRO A 13 -49.33 58.22 -13.79
C PRO A 13 -48.33 59.23 -14.40
N ARG A 14 -47.82 60.18 -13.62
CA ARG A 14 -46.88 61.23 -14.04
C ARG A 14 -45.62 61.32 -13.18
N LYS A 15 -45.43 60.42 -12.20
CA LYS A 15 -44.24 60.34 -11.35
C LYS A 15 -43.67 58.91 -11.37
N PRO A 16 -42.34 58.72 -11.48
CA PRO A 16 -41.74 57.38 -11.52
C PRO A 16 -41.98 56.62 -10.21
N SER A 17 -42.49 55.39 -10.28
CA SER A 17 -42.71 54.49 -9.14
C SER A 17 -42.18 53.10 -9.46
N ALA A 18 -41.44 52.49 -8.53
CA ALA A 18 -40.80 51.20 -8.71
C ALA A 18 -41.80 50.05 -8.53
N VAL A 19 -42.08 49.32 -9.61
CA VAL A 19 -42.95 48.12 -9.62
C VAL A 19 -42.11 46.92 -9.19
N GLY A 20 -42.48 46.29 -8.06
CA GLY A 20 -41.78 45.15 -7.48
C GLY A 20 -42.68 43.94 -7.25
N SER A 21 -42.08 42.75 -7.36
CA SER A 21 -42.68 41.40 -7.25
C SER A 21 -43.55 41.15 -6.01
N ARG A 22 -44.49 40.19 -6.14
CA ARG A 22 -45.59 39.83 -5.21
C ARG A 22 -45.17 39.43 -3.78
N ASN A 23 -43.88 39.23 -3.51
CA ASN A 23 -43.34 38.86 -2.18
C ASN A 23 -42.21 39.80 -1.71
N SER A 24 -42.25 41.08 -2.11
CA SER A 24 -41.29 42.07 -1.60
C SER A 24 -41.66 42.55 -0.19
N LEU A 25 -40.70 42.46 0.74
CA LEU A 25 -40.78 43.01 2.11
C LEU A 25 -41.03 44.54 2.13
N ALA A 26 -40.89 45.24 1.00
CA ALA A 26 -41.14 46.67 0.88
C ALA A 26 -42.62 47.06 0.59
N GLN A 27 -43.56 46.09 0.52
CA GLN A 27 -44.97 46.30 0.16
C GLN A 27 -45.99 46.03 1.29
N GLU A 28 -45.54 45.96 2.55
CA GLU A 28 -46.44 45.76 3.69
C GLU A 28 -47.49 46.89 3.81
N GLY A 29 -48.79 46.56 3.63
CA GLY A 29 -49.92 47.48 3.83
C GLY A 29 -50.64 48.04 2.59
N ARG A 30 -50.33 47.59 1.35
CA ARG A 30 -51.05 48.04 0.13
C ARG A 30 -52.13 47.05 -0.34
N SER A 31 -53.34 47.56 -0.62
CA SER A 31 -54.41 46.78 -1.28
C SER A 31 -54.37 46.99 -2.80
N GLN A 32 -53.59 46.17 -3.50
CA GLN A 32 -53.42 46.26 -4.96
C GLN A 32 -54.75 46.15 -5.73
N LYS A 33 -55.74 45.44 -5.19
CA LYS A 33 -57.07 45.32 -5.79
C LYS A 33 -57.84 46.64 -5.78
N ASP A 34 -57.65 47.47 -4.75
CA ASP A 34 -58.35 48.74 -4.62
C ASP A 34 -57.67 49.83 -5.46
N GLU A 35 -56.33 49.85 -5.49
CA GLU A 35 -55.57 50.73 -6.40
C GLU A 35 -55.89 50.44 -7.87
N TYR A 36 -55.96 49.15 -8.25
CA TYR A 36 -56.37 48.73 -9.58
C TYR A 36 -57.77 49.24 -9.95
N LYS A 37 -58.75 49.05 -9.04
CA LYS A 37 -60.12 49.54 -9.26
C LYS A 37 -60.18 51.05 -9.42
N GLN A 38 -59.36 51.78 -8.66
CA GLN A 38 -59.29 53.24 -8.72
C GLN A 38 -58.74 53.73 -10.06
N VAL A 39 -57.64 53.14 -10.56
CA VAL A 39 -57.06 53.51 -11.86
C VAL A 39 -58.04 53.25 -13.00
N VAL A 40 -58.69 52.07 -13.02
CA VAL A 40 -59.69 51.77 -14.05
C VAL A 40 -60.87 52.74 -13.97
N ALA A 41 -61.33 53.10 -12.77
CA ALA A 41 -62.43 54.04 -12.60
C ALA A 41 -62.06 55.46 -13.08
N GLU A 42 -60.87 55.96 -12.76
CA GLU A 42 -60.39 57.29 -13.12
C GLU A 42 -60.20 57.42 -14.65
N GLU A 43 -59.57 56.43 -15.29
CA GLU A 43 -59.37 56.45 -16.74
C GLU A 43 -60.70 56.32 -17.51
N VAL A 44 -61.63 55.48 -17.03
CA VAL A 44 -62.99 55.39 -17.62
C VAL A 44 -63.72 56.73 -17.49
N GLU A 45 -63.58 57.43 -16.37
CA GLU A 45 -64.20 58.74 -16.17
C GLU A 45 -63.59 59.82 -17.07
N ASN A 46 -62.27 59.82 -17.25
CA ASN A 46 -61.59 60.74 -18.15
C ASN A 46 -62.02 60.54 -19.61
N ILE A 47 -62.11 59.28 -20.07
CA ILE A 47 -62.60 58.96 -21.42
C ILE A 47 -64.07 59.37 -21.57
N LEU A 48 -64.88 59.20 -20.53
CA LEU A 48 -66.30 59.59 -20.55
C LEU A 48 -66.46 61.12 -20.63
N LYS A 49 -65.64 61.88 -19.90
CA LYS A 49 -65.56 63.35 -20.00
C LYS A 49 -65.13 63.79 -21.40
N ASP A 50 -64.13 63.14 -21.99
CA ASP A 50 -63.68 63.45 -23.36
C ASP A 50 -64.76 63.17 -24.42
N LEU A 51 -65.53 62.10 -24.24
CA LEU A 51 -66.66 61.77 -25.12
C LEU A 51 -67.80 62.79 -24.99
N GLN A 52 -68.11 63.24 -23.77
CA GLN A 52 -69.12 64.28 -23.54
C GLN A 52 -68.73 65.64 -24.15
N VAL A 53 -67.43 65.97 -24.18
CA VAL A 53 -66.96 67.23 -24.79
C VAL A 53 -66.96 67.16 -26.32
N LYS A 54 -66.71 65.99 -26.92
CA LYS A 54 -66.53 65.85 -28.37
C LYS A 54 -67.80 65.48 -29.14
N LEU A 55 -68.82 64.93 -28.48
CA LEU A 55 -70.05 64.46 -29.13
C LEU A 55 -71.26 65.37 -28.80
N PRO A 56 -72.11 65.70 -29.78
CA PRO A 56 -73.37 66.42 -29.52
C PRO A 56 -74.35 65.62 -28.66
N ASP A 57 -75.19 66.31 -27.88
CA ASP A 57 -76.13 65.72 -26.91
C ASP A 57 -77.10 64.70 -27.53
N GLU A 58 -77.53 64.92 -28.78
CA GLU A 58 -78.41 63.99 -29.52
C GLU A 58 -77.78 62.60 -29.76
N VAL A 59 -76.46 62.53 -29.89
CA VAL A 59 -75.72 61.27 -30.11
C VAL A 59 -75.44 60.58 -28.77
N LEU A 60 -75.22 61.35 -27.70
CA LEU A 60 -75.03 60.84 -26.35
C LEU A 60 -76.29 60.13 -25.84
N GLU A 61 -77.48 60.69 -26.09
CA GLU A 61 -78.74 60.02 -25.73
C GLU A 61 -78.92 58.68 -26.46
N GLN A 62 -78.54 58.57 -27.73
CA GLN A 62 -78.63 57.30 -28.47
C GLN A 62 -77.61 56.25 -28.01
N LEU A 63 -76.44 56.68 -27.52
CA LEU A 63 -75.40 55.80 -26.98
C LEU A 63 -75.79 55.18 -25.63
N ASP A 64 -76.63 55.86 -24.84
CA ASP A 64 -77.03 55.42 -23.50
C ASP A 64 -78.15 54.34 -23.51
N VAL A 65 -78.88 54.18 -24.63
CA VAL A 65 -80.03 53.25 -24.75
C VAL A 65 -79.61 51.76 -24.79
N MET A 66 -78.37 51.43 -25.18
CA MET A 66 -77.89 50.04 -25.31
C MET A 66 -77.06 49.54 -24.12
N GLY A 67 -77.33 50.03 -22.91
CA GLY A 67 -76.61 49.68 -21.68
C GLY A 67 -75.45 50.64 -21.41
N GLY A 68 -75.29 51.03 -20.14
CA GLY A 68 -74.50 52.19 -19.73
C GLY A 68 -73.10 52.21 -20.35
N LEU A 69 -72.79 53.29 -21.07
CA LEU A 69 -71.51 53.51 -21.76
C LEU A 69 -70.30 53.27 -20.83
N LYS A 70 -70.45 53.66 -19.56
CA LYS A 70 -69.46 53.48 -18.50
C LYS A 70 -69.11 52.01 -18.25
N GLU A 71 -70.09 51.11 -18.23
CA GLU A 71 -69.87 49.68 -17.98
C GLU A 71 -69.16 49.00 -19.16
N LYS A 72 -69.52 49.39 -20.40
CA LYS A 72 -68.84 48.89 -21.61
C LYS A 72 -67.40 49.35 -21.68
N LEU A 73 -67.14 50.63 -21.39
CA LEU A 73 -65.77 51.16 -21.31
C LEU A 73 -64.98 50.47 -20.19
N TYR A 74 -65.61 50.24 -19.03
CA TYR A 74 -64.98 49.52 -17.93
C TYR A 74 -64.59 48.10 -18.32
N ASN A 75 -65.48 47.35 -18.98
CA ASN A 75 -65.17 46.00 -19.46
C ASN A 75 -64.10 45.99 -20.56
N TYR A 76 -64.17 46.91 -21.52
CA TYR A 76 -63.21 47.01 -22.61
C TYR A 76 -61.81 47.38 -22.10
N TYR A 77 -61.71 48.36 -21.22
CA TYR A 77 -60.45 48.76 -20.60
C TYR A 77 -59.89 47.65 -19.71
N ASN A 78 -60.73 47.00 -18.90
CA ASN A 78 -60.31 45.87 -18.06
C ASN A 78 -59.74 44.71 -18.89
N GLN A 79 -60.43 44.30 -19.96
CA GLN A 79 -59.95 43.24 -20.85
C GLN A 79 -58.64 43.62 -21.56
N ASN A 80 -58.54 44.83 -22.10
CA ASN A 80 -57.31 45.28 -22.76
C ASN A 80 -56.15 45.45 -21.80
N TYR A 81 -56.41 45.98 -20.60
CA TYR A 81 -55.41 46.08 -19.55
C TYR A 81 -54.93 44.70 -19.11
N GLN A 82 -55.83 43.74 -18.89
CA GLN A 82 -55.44 42.36 -18.59
C GLN A 82 -54.61 41.73 -19.71
N ASN A 83 -55.01 41.92 -20.97
CA ASN A 83 -54.26 41.38 -22.11
C ASN A 83 -52.86 42.01 -22.22
N MET A 84 -52.74 43.33 -22.01
CA MET A 84 -51.46 44.04 -21.98
C MET A 84 -50.59 43.60 -20.80
N PHE A 85 -51.19 43.46 -19.62
CA PHE A 85 -50.51 43.03 -18.42
C PHE A 85 -49.99 41.59 -18.56
N ASN A 86 -50.81 40.68 -19.09
CA ASN A 86 -50.38 39.31 -19.35
C ASN A 86 -49.21 39.25 -20.34
N ARG A 87 -49.24 40.06 -21.41
CA ARG A 87 -48.09 40.17 -22.33
C ARG A 87 -46.84 40.68 -21.63
N TYR A 88 -46.96 41.73 -20.83
CA TYR A 88 -45.84 42.29 -20.07
C TYR A 88 -45.24 41.28 -19.07
N ILE A 89 -46.09 40.56 -18.32
CA ILE A 89 -45.65 39.52 -17.39
C ILE A 89 -44.91 38.41 -18.13
N VAL A 90 -45.44 37.91 -19.24
CA VAL A 90 -44.77 36.87 -20.04
C VAL A 90 -43.41 37.34 -20.56
N THR A 91 -43.31 38.59 -21.04
CA THR A 91 -42.03 39.15 -21.47
C THR A 91 -41.04 39.29 -20.30
N THR A 92 -41.53 39.74 -19.14
CA THR A 92 -40.69 39.91 -17.95
C THR A 92 -40.22 38.57 -17.40
N GLU A 93 -41.08 37.55 -17.40
CA GLU A 93 -40.73 36.17 -17.04
C GLU A 93 -39.68 35.60 -18.00
N ASP A 94 -39.83 35.78 -19.31
CA ASP A 94 -38.82 35.33 -20.29
C ASP A 94 -37.47 36.03 -20.10
N GLU A 95 -37.45 37.34 -19.84
CA GLU A 95 -36.21 38.05 -19.51
C GLU A 95 -35.57 37.59 -18.20
N MET A 96 -36.38 37.32 -17.16
CA MET A 96 -35.90 36.79 -15.89
C MET A 96 -35.34 35.38 -16.07
N VAL A 97 -36.03 34.52 -16.82
CA VAL A 97 -35.55 33.15 -17.12
C VAL A 97 -34.23 33.19 -17.89
N LYS A 98 -34.06 34.09 -18.86
CA LYS A 98 -32.77 34.28 -19.55
C LYS A 98 -31.66 34.73 -18.60
N LYS A 99 -31.95 35.67 -17.69
CA LYS A 99 -30.96 36.13 -16.70
C LYS A 99 -30.62 35.05 -15.67
N VAL A 100 -31.61 34.28 -15.22
CA VAL A 100 -31.42 33.15 -14.29
C VAL A 100 -30.63 32.04 -14.96
N ARG A 101 -30.94 31.69 -16.22
CA ARG A 101 -30.14 30.73 -16.99
C ARG A 101 -28.69 31.18 -17.11
N ASN A 102 -28.44 32.42 -17.51
CA ASN A 102 -27.07 32.96 -17.59
C ASN A 102 -26.36 32.97 -16.23
N PHE A 103 -27.10 33.11 -15.12
CA PHE A 103 -26.55 33.02 -13.77
C PHE A 103 -26.20 31.58 -13.40
N ILE A 104 -27.08 30.62 -13.72
CA ILE A 104 -26.85 29.18 -13.55
C ILE A 104 -25.64 28.77 -14.39
N ASP A 105 -25.57 29.16 -15.67
CA ASP A 105 -24.43 28.86 -16.54
C ASP A 105 -23.13 29.43 -15.95
N LYS A 106 -23.16 30.65 -15.39
CA LYS A 106 -22.00 31.23 -14.68
C LYS A 106 -21.65 30.48 -13.39
N GLU A 107 -22.62 30.01 -12.63
CA GLU A 107 -22.37 29.19 -11.43
C GLU A 107 -21.87 27.80 -11.78
N GLU A 108 -22.42 27.15 -12.80
CA GLU A 108 -21.94 25.88 -13.33
C GLU A 108 -20.52 26.03 -13.88
N THR A 109 -20.24 27.11 -14.62
CA THR A 109 -18.88 27.43 -15.09
C THR A 109 -17.94 27.67 -13.90
N LYS A 110 -18.39 28.35 -12.83
CA LYS A 110 -17.59 28.52 -11.58
C LYS A 110 -17.38 27.19 -10.84
N SER A 111 -18.37 26.31 -10.82
CA SER A 111 -18.30 24.98 -10.21
C SER A 111 -17.38 24.05 -11.01
N LEU A 112 -17.45 24.09 -12.33
CA LEU A 112 -16.52 23.42 -13.25
C LEU A 112 -15.09 23.99 -13.10
N ALA A 113 -14.96 25.30 -12.98
CA ALA A 113 -13.69 25.98 -12.70
C ALA A 113 -13.14 25.73 -11.28
N ARG A 114 -13.86 25.01 -10.42
CA ARG A 114 -13.32 24.48 -9.15
C ARG A 114 -12.32 23.35 -9.39
N TYR A 115 -12.38 22.71 -10.56
CA TYR A 115 -11.50 21.62 -10.98
C TYR A 115 -10.47 22.04 -12.04
N ASN A 116 -10.58 23.27 -12.59
CA ASN A 116 -9.52 23.87 -13.39
C ASN A 116 -8.62 24.72 -12.48
N PRO A 117 -7.28 24.58 -12.58
CA PRO A 117 -6.37 25.41 -11.80
C PRO A 117 -6.54 26.89 -12.19
N LYS A 118 -6.86 27.75 -11.22
CA LYS A 118 -6.90 29.20 -11.42
C LYS A 118 -5.48 29.77 -11.39
N GLU A 119 -5.23 30.80 -12.20
CA GLU A 119 -4.00 31.57 -12.10
C GLU A 119 -3.93 32.32 -10.77
N MET A 120 -2.77 32.25 -10.12
CA MET A 120 -2.54 32.75 -8.75
C MET A 120 -2.89 34.23 -8.55
N ALA A 121 -2.75 35.04 -9.61
CA ALA A 121 -3.10 36.46 -9.59
C ALA A 121 -4.59 36.70 -9.28
N GLU A 122 -5.48 35.83 -9.77
CA GLU A 122 -6.93 35.98 -9.63
C GLU A 122 -7.42 35.61 -8.22
N LEU A 123 -6.74 34.65 -7.58
CA LEU A 123 -6.99 34.28 -6.18
C LEU A 123 -6.50 35.36 -5.21
N LEU A 124 -5.33 35.95 -5.48
CA LEU A 124 -4.76 37.03 -4.67
C LEU A 124 -5.61 38.31 -4.75
N ASP A 125 -6.16 38.62 -5.92
CA ASP A 125 -7.02 39.78 -6.11
C ASP A 125 -8.38 39.62 -5.39
N GLN A 126 -8.96 38.41 -5.39
CA GLN A 126 -10.23 38.13 -4.69
C GLN A 126 -10.14 38.16 -3.17
N VAL A 127 -8.98 37.87 -2.58
CA VAL A 127 -8.82 37.72 -1.12
C VAL A 127 -8.36 39.01 -0.43
N GLY A 128 -7.84 39.99 -1.17
CA GLY A 128 -7.50 41.30 -0.57
C GLY A 128 -6.60 42.22 -1.38
N GLY A 129 -6.26 41.87 -2.62
CA GLY A 129 -5.32 42.62 -3.47
C GLY A 129 -3.87 42.34 -3.10
N ALA A 130 -2.98 42.32 -4.10
CA ALA A 130 -1.57 41.98 -3.95
C ALA A 130 -0.81 42.84 -2.91
N ASP A 131 -1.29 44.05 -2.62
CA ASP A 131 -0.64 45.00 -1.71
C ASP A 131 -0.88 44.72 -0.21
N LYS A 132 -1.83 43.86 0.16
CA LYS A 132 -2.15 43.59 1.59
C LYS A 132 -1.42 42.41 2.21
N PHE A 133 -0.54 41.78 1.45
CA PHE A 133 -0.03 40.45 1.77
C PHE A 133 1.50 40.41 1.76
N ASN A 134 2.11 40.01 2.89
CA ASN A 134 3.55 39.74 2.97
C ASN A 134 3.88 38.53 2.07
N THR A 135 4.54 38.79 0.95
CA THR A 135 4.88 37.80 -0.09
C THR A 135 5.57 36.56 0.47
N GLY A 136 6.42 36.69 1.49
CA GLY A 136 7.16 35.56 2.07
C GLY A 136 6.34 34.53 2.84
N GLU A 137 5.22 34.90 3.50
CA GLU A 137 4.37 33.91 4.19
C GLU A 137 3.44 33.19 3.23
N ILE A 138 2.99 33.89 2.18
CA ILE A 138 2.22 33.30 1.09
C ILE A 138 3.09 32.39 0.24
N GLU A 139 4.33 32.75 -0.07
CA GLU A 139 5.26 31.87 -0.76
C GLU A 139 5.50 30.57 0.03
N LYS A 140 5.72 30.66 1.35
CA LYS A 140 5.83 29.46 2.21
C LYS A 140 4.54 28.64 2.23
N SER A 141 3.38 29.31 2.31
CA SER A 141 2.08 28.62 2.27
C SER A 141 1.80 27.98 0.90
N ILE A 142 2.20 28.62 -0.19
CA ILE A 142 2.09 28.12 -1.56
C ILE A 142 3.01 26.92 -1.73
N VAL A 143 4.27 27.02 -1.33
CA VAL A 143 5.23 25.92 -1.42
C VAL A 143 4.74 24.71 -0.61
N ASN A 144 4.18 24.92 0.59
CA ASN A 144 3.62 23.84 1.39
C ASN A 144 2.36 23.23 0.76
N MET A 145 1.43 24.04 0.25
CA MET A 145 0.21 23.55 -0.42
C MET A 145 0.54 22.82 -1.71
N TYR A 146 1.45 23.36 -2.52
CA TYR A 146 1.88 22.77 -3.78
C TYR A 146 2.69 21.50 -3.54
N GLY A 147 3.57 21.47 -2.54
CA GLY A 147 4.27 20.27 -2.12
C GLY A 147 3.33 19.17 -1.64
N HIS A 148 2.27 19.51 -0.89
CA HIS A 148 1.31 18.53 -0.42
C HIS A 148 0.37 18.03 -1.54
N LEU A 149 -0.04 18.91 -2.45
CA LEU A 149 -0.83 18.57 -3.64
C LEU A 149 -0.03 17.71 -4.61
N GLN A 150 1.21 18.11 -4.90
CA GLN A 150 2.14 17.35 -5.74
C GLN A 150 2.43 15.98 -5.13
N GLY A 151 2.60 15.89 -3.81
CA GLY A 151 2.73 14.59 -3.12
C GLY A 151 1.48 13.71 -3.22
N HIS A 152 0.27 14.29 -3.26
CA HIS A 152 -0.98 13.53 -3.50
C HIS A 152 -1.14 13.12 -4.96
N ILE A 153 -0.84 14.01 -5.90
CA ILE A 153 -0.90 13.73 -7.33
C ILE A 153 0.14 12.67 -7.69
N GLN A 154 1.37 12.78 -7.17
CA GLN A 154 2.43 11.79 -7.39
C GLN A 154 2.05 10.42 -6.81
N ARG A 155 1.41 10.38 -5.63
CA ARG A 155 0.83 9.14 -5.09
C ARG A 155 -0.28 8.60 -6.00
N GLY A 156 -1.23 9.42 -6.43
CA GLY A 156 -2.33 9.00 -7.31
C GLY A 156 -1.86 8.53 -8.70
N VAL A 157 -0.84 9.18 -9.27
CA VAL A 157 -0.20 8.76 -10.53
C VAL A 157 0.56 7.46 -10.33
N ASN A 158 1.31 7.31 -9.23
CA ASN A 158 1.99 6.06 -8.89
C ASN A 158 1.01 4.91 -8.64
N ASP A 159 -0.14 5.17 -8.00
CA ASP A 159 -1.19 4.19 -7.76
C ASP A 159 -1.84 3.78 -9.09
N LEU A 160 -2.10 4.74 -9.99
CA LEU A 160 -2.66 4.47 -11.31
C LEU A 160 -1.67 3.72 -12.22
N GLU A 161 -0.39 4.07 -12.17
CA GLU A 161 0.67 3.31 -12.83
C GLU A 161 0.81 1.91 -12.24
N ASN A 162 0.70 1.77 -10.92
CA ASN A 162 0.76 0.47 -10.25
C ASN A 162 -0.46 -0.38 -10.60
N GLU A 163 -1.68 0.17 -10.58
CA GLU A 163 -2.90 -0.51 -11.00
C GLU A 163 -2.81 -0.92 -12.46
N THR A 164 -2.37 -0.03 -13.36
CA THR A 164 -2.19 -0.31 -14.79
C THR A 164 -1.13 -1.38 -15.02
N ASN A 165 0.02 -1.30 -14.32
CA ASN A 165 1.05 -2.32 -14.37
C ASN A 165 0.61 -3.65 -13.75
N SER A 166 -0.22 -3.63 -12.70
CA SER A 166 -0.79 -4.83 -12.08
C SER A 166 -1.82 -5.50 -13.01
N LEU A 167 -2.60 -4.71 -13.76
CA LEU A 167 -3.53 -5.16 -14.79
C LEU A 167 -2.78 -5.79 -15.97
N LEU A 168 -1.69 -5.14 -16.41
CA LEU A 168 -0.80 -5.67 -17.45
C LEU A 168 -0.05 -6.92 -16.99
N ARG A 169 0.30 -7.00 -15.70
CA ARG A 169 0.88 -8.18 -15.03
C ARG A 169 -0.14 -9.20 -14.55
N GLN A 170 -1.44 -8.94 -14.67
CA GLN A 170 -2.50 -9.87 -14.24
C GLN A 170 -2.50 -11.14 -15.13
N LYS A 171 -1.76 -11.13 -16.24
CA LYS A 171 -1.42 -12.33 -17.01
C LYS A 171 -0.24 -13.16 -16.46
N THR A 172 0.47 -12.67 -15.45
CA THR A 172 1.66 -13.31 -14.86
C THR A 172 1.71 -13.10 -13.34
N ASP A 173 1.12 -14.06 -12.65
CA ASP A 173 1.12 -14.41 -11.22
C ASP A 173 2.11 -13.76 -10.22
N VAL A 174 1.64 -13.68 -8.96
CA VAL A 174 2.30 -13.44 -7.65
C VAL A 174 3.04 -12.10 -7.46
N GLY A 175 3.61 -11.49 -8.50
CA GLY A 175 4.27 -10.17 -8.43
C GLY A 175 3.33 -8.96 -8.22
N ALA A 176 2.07 -9.20 -7.87
CA ALA A 176 1.03 -8.19 -7.67
C ALA A 176 0.96 -7.66 -6.22
N PHE A 177 1.56 -8.35 -5.25
CA PHE A 177 1.45 -8.00 -3.83
C PHE A 177 2.60 -7.14 -3.32
N ILE A 178 3.83 -7.54 -3.61
CA ILE A 178 5.05 -6.84 -3.22
C ILE A 178 5.85 -6.58 -4.49
N ARG A 179 6.39 -5.36 -4.64
CA ARG A 179 7.23 -4.99 -5.78
C ARG A 179 8.42 -5.95 -5.88
N GLY A 180 8.78 -6.35 -7.10
CA GLY A 180 9.76 -7.43 -7.36
C GLY A 180 11.11 -7.27 -6.66
N GLU A 181 11.53 -6.05 -6.33
CA GLU A 181 12.76 -5.75 -5.58
C GLU A 181 12.71 -6.30 -4.14
N ASN A 182 11.54 -6.34 -3.50
CA ASN A 182 11.37 -6.80 -2.12
C ASN A 182 10.75 -8.19 -2.02
N ALA A 183 10.53 -8.89 -3.15
CA ALA A 183 9.89 -10.20 -3.15
C ALA A 183 10.69 -11.29 -2.41
N TYR A 184 12.02 -11.11 -2.27
CA TYR A 184 12.88 -12.03 -1.53
C TYR A 184 12.56 -12.10 -0.02
N SER A 185 11.93 -11.05 0.53
CA SER A 185 11.54 -10.98 1.94
C SER A 185 10.31 -11.84 2.27
N ILE A 186 9.59 -12.35 1.26
CA ILE A 186 8.39 -13.17 1.47
C ILE A 186 8.81 -14.58 1.93
N VAL A 187 8.45 -14.93 3.16
CA VAL A 187 8.70 -16.27 3.73
C VAL A 187 7.55 -17.22 3.41
N LYS A 188 6.32 -16.73 3.47
CA LYS A 188 5.13 -17.54 3.23
C LYS A 188 4.03 -16.72 2.60
N CYS A 189 3.48 -17.23 1.51
CA CYS A 189 2.26 -16.71 0.91
C CYS A 189 1.34 -17.90 0.63
N ALA A 190 0.20 -17.97 1.32
CA ALA A 190 -0.74 -19.08 1.20
C ALA A 190 -2.15 -18.56 0.99
N PHE A 191 -2.77 -18.97 -0.12
CA PHE A 191 -4.19 -18.76 -0.39
C PHE A 191 -4.95 -20.02 -0.03
N LYS A 192 -5.88 -19.92 0.91
CA LYS A 192 -6.78 -20.99 1.29
C LYS A 192 -8.22 -20.52 1.17
N ASP A 193 -9.11 -21.46 0.91
CA ASP A 193 -10.54 -21.18 1.03
C ASP A 193 -10.88 -21.03 2.51
N SER A 194 -11.76 -20.07 2.83
CA SER A 194 -12.12 -19.86 4.23
C SER A 194 -12.80 -21.09 4.81
N SER A 195 -12.41 -21.47 6.03
CA SER A 195 -12.97 -22.64 6.71
C SER A 195 -14.48 -22.54 6.93
N TYR A 196 -14.99 -21.31 7.14
CA TYR A 196 -16.40 -21.06 7.40
C TYR A 196 -17.19 -20.80 6.11
N LYS A 197 -16.62 -20.07 5.16
CA LYS A 197 -17.29 -19.62 3.92
C LYS A 197 -16.44 -19.86 2.67
N PRO A 198 -16.14 -21.12 2.33
CA PRO A 198 -15.17 -21.45 1.26
C PRO A 198 -15.61 -20.98 -0.13
N LYS A 199 -16.91 -20.87 -0.38
CA LYS A 199 -17.45 -20.42 -1.68
C LYS A 199 -17.27 -18.93 -1.95
N VAL A 200 -17.26 -18.10 -0.91
CA VAL A 200 -17.38 -16.63 -1.03
C VAL A 200 -16.10 -15.93 -0.58
N ALA A 201 -15.46 -16.44 0.47
CA ALA A 201 -14.27 -15.85 1.08
C ALA A 201 -13.03 -16.73 0.88
N SER A 202 -11.88 -16.07 0.78
CA SER A 202 -10.55 -16.69 0.78
C SER A 202 -9.72 -16.09 1.90
N ASP A 203 -9.04 -16.94 2.65
CA ASP A 203 -8.09 -16.57 3.68
C ASP A 203 -6.68 -16.59 3.08
N VAL A 204 -5.95 -15.49 3.24
CA VAL A 204 -4.61 -15.27 2.71
C VAL A 204 -3.68 -15.06 3.88
N LYS A 205 -2.64 -15.88 3.97
CA LYS A 205 -1.51 -15.64 4.88
C LYS A 205 -0.36 -15.06 4.10
N LEU A 206 0.14 -13.92 4.53
CA LEU A 206 1.34 -13.32 3.99
C LEU A 206 2.30 -13.01 5.13
N SER A 207 3.46 -13.66 5.11
CA SER A 207 4.49 -13.49 6.13
C SER A 207 5.76 -12.99 5.46
N VAL A 208 6.24 -11.84 5.92
CA VAL A 208 7.39 -11.11 5.39
C VAL A 208 8.47 -11.06 6.47
N ASN A 209 9.70 -11.39 6.11
CA ASN A 209 10.86 -11.32 6.99
C ASN A 209 11.83 -10.25 6.49
N ILE A 210 12.03 -9.21 7.29
CA ILE A 210 12.96 -8.11 7.02
C ILE A 210 14.20 -8.36 7.87
N LEU A 211 15.37 -8.46 7.23
CA LEU A 211 16.60 -8.82 7.92
C LEU A 211 17.12 -7.66 8.78
N ASP A 212 17.84 -7.99 9.85
CA ASP A 212 18.48 -6.99 10.71
C ASP A 212 19.43 -6.05 9.95
N SER A 213 20.14 -6.58 8.95
CA SER A 213 21.03 -5.80 8.09
C SER A 213 20.31 -4.81 7.19
N GLU A 214 19.03 -5.05 6.90
CA GLU A 214 18.22 -4.24 5.99
C GLU A 214 17.44 -3.15 6.71
N LEU A 215 17.26 -3.26 8.02
CA LEU A 215 16.53 -2.28 8.81
C LEU A 215 17.22 -0.91 8.77
N ILE A 216 16.43 0.13 8.51
CA ILE A 216 16.92 1.52 8.54
C ILE A 216 17.41 1.87 9.94
N SER A 217 16.61 1.51 10.94
CA SER A 217 16.94 1.68 12.35
C SER A 217 17.10 0.30 13.00
N PRO A 218 18.25 0.01 13.64
CA PRO A 218 18.44 -1.27 14.30
C PRO A 218 17.45 -1.44 15.45
N ILE A 219 16.93 -2.65 15.61
CA ILE A 219 16.01 -3.03 16.68
C ILE A 219 16.79 -3.87 17.68
N PHE A 220 16.72 -3.51 18.95
CA PHE A 220 17.35 -4.27 20.03
C PHE A 220 16.30 -4.93 20.92
N GLN A 221 16.59 -6.16 21.34
CA GLN A 221 15.78 -6.82 22.37
C GLN A 221 15.89 -6.06 23.70
N TYR A 222 14.80 -6.06 24.48
CA TYR A 222 14.77 -5.32 25.74
C TYR A 222 15.86 -5.74 26.73
N GLN A 223 16.23 -7.02 26.73
CA GLN A 223 17.22 -7.61 27.65
C GLN A 223 18.68 -7.33 27.27
N VAL A 224 18.93 -6.69 26.12
CA VAL A 224 20.30 -6.39 25.67
C VAL A 224 21.05 -5.53 26.69
N THR A 225 22.28 -5.94 26.98
CA THR A 225 23.16 -5.24 27.93
C THR A 225 23.51 -3.86 27.40
N VAL A 226 23.68 -2.92 28.32
CA VAL A 226 24.13 -1.56 28.01
C VAL A 226 25.50 -1.58 27.31
N GLU A 227 26.36 -2.50 27.74
CA GLU A 227 27.67 -2.76 27.14
C GLU A 227 27.59 -3.02 25.63
N PHE A 228 26.67 -3.89 25.19
CA PHE A 228 26.49 -4.18 23.78
C PHE A 228 26.05 -2.95 23.00
N LEU A 229 25.10 -2.17 23.55
CA LEU A 229 24.62 -0.93 22.92
C LEU A 229 25.74 0.11 22.75
N ILE A 230 26.59 0.25 23.76
CA ILE A 230 27.73 1.16 23.72
C ILE A 230 28.76 0.69 22.70
N LYS A 231 29.10 -0.61 22.69
CA LYS A 231 30.03 -1.19 21.72
C LYS A 231 29.54 -1.00 20.29
N ASP A 232 28.25 -1.25 20.03
CA ASP A 232 27.62 -1.02 18.74
C ASP A 232 27.68 0.46 18.33
N GLN A 233 27.42 1.38 19.27
CA GLN A 233 27.50 2.81 18.99
C GLN A 233 28.93 3.28 18.69
N ILE A 234 29.92 2.83 19.48
CA ILE A 234 31.34 3.10 19.22
C ILE A 234 31.74 2.55 17.86
N SER A 235 31.32 1.32 17.52
CA SER A 235 31.59 0.72 16.22
C SER A 235 31.04 1.58 15.08
N LYS A 236 29.82 2.11 15.19
CA LYS A 236 29.25 3.02 14.18
C LYS A 236 30.02 4.32 14.08
N THR A 237 30.44 4.89 15.20
CA THR A 237 31.26 6.11 15.19
C THR A 237 32.61 5.86 14.51
N ILE A 238 33.27 4.74 14.79
CA ILE A 238 34.53 4.36 14.12
C ILE A 238 34.30 4.19 12.63
N THR A 239 33.26 3.47 12.21
CA THR A 239 32.94 3.30 10.79
C THR A 239 32.71 4.65 10.10
N ASN A 240 31.95 5.55 10.72
CA ASN A 240 31.71 6.90 10.15
C ASN A 240 32.99 7.73 10.05
N LEU A 241 33.89 7.65 11.04
CA LEU A 241 35.19 8.34 10.98
C LEU A 241 36.06 7.78 9.86
N ILE A 242 36.10 6.46 9.69
CA ILE A 242 36.81 5.81 8.59
C ILE A 242 36.20 6.22 7.25
N GLU A 243 34.87 6.33 7.14
CA GLU A 243 34.21 6.78 5.92
C GLU A 243 34.58 8.22 5.56
N LEU A 244 34.57 9.14 6.52
CA LEU A 244 34.99 10.53 6.32
C LEU A 244 36.47 10.64 5.95
N GLU A 245 37.35 9.82 6.54
CA GLU A 245 38.77 9.78 6.18
C GLU A 245 39.00 9.24 4.77
N VAL A 246 38.22 8.25 4.34
CA VAL A 246 38.30 7.70 2.98
C VAL A 246 37.72 8.67 1.96
N GLU A 247 36.63 9.37 2.29
CA GLU A 247 36.06 10.42 1.44
C GLU A 247 37.07 11.57 1.23
N ARG A 248 37.69 12.05 2.30
CA ARG A 248 38.78 13.06 2.21
C ARG A 248 39.97 12.57 1.38
N PHE A 249 40.35 11.31 1.54
CA PHE A 249 41.43 10.72 0.74
C PHE A 249 41.04 10.62 -0.75
N GLN A 250 39.77 10.36 -1.05
CA GLN A 250 39.26 10.34 -2.41
C GLN A 250 39.24 11.75 -3.02
N ASP A 251 38.82 12.76 -2.26
CA ASP A 251 38.90 14.17 -2.68
C ASP A 251 40.34 14.59 -2.96
N GLU A 252 41.30 14.21 -2.11
CA GLU A 252 42.73 14.46 -2.32
C GLU A 252 43.26 13.78 -3.60
N LEU A 253 42.80 12.57 -3.92
CA LEU A 253 43.17 11.89 -5.17
C LEU A 253 42.62 12.61 -6.41
N VAL A 254 41.39 13.11 -6.33
CA VAL A 254 40.76 13.89 -7.41
C VAL A 254 41.48 15.22 -7.62
N ASP A 255 41.84 15.92 -6.53
CA ASP A 255 42.62 17.16 -6.57
C ASP A 255 44.04 16.94 -7.15
N GLU A 256 44.64 15.77 -6.89
CA GLU A 256 45.91 15.34 -7.51
C GLU A 256 45.76 14.89 -8.98
N GLY A 257 44.54 14.86 -9.51
CA GLY A 257 44.23 14.46 -10.89
C GLY A 257 44.35 12.95 -11.14
N LYS A 258 44.25 12.13 -10.09
CA LYS A 258 44.21 10.67 -10.18
C LYS A 258 42.77 10.18 -10.31
N ASP A 259 42.62 8.96 -10.83
CA ASP A 259 41.32 8.30 -10.95
C ASP A 259 40.72 8.01 -9.56
N GLU A 260 39.39 8.16 -9.45
CA GLU A 260 38.63 7.78 -8.26
C GLU A 260 38.81 6.28 -7.94
N LEU A 261 38.84 5.96 -6.64
CA LEU A 261 38.97 4.59 -6.16
C LEU A 261 37.78 3.74 -6.60
N SER A 262 38.05 2.51 -7.05
CA SER A 262 36.98 1.54 -7.35
C SER A 262 36.32 1.01 -6.07
N ASP A 263 35.10 0.49 -6.19
CA ASP A 263 34.32 -0.08 -5.06
C ASP A 263 35.12 -1.16 -4.28
N SER A 264 35.98 -1.92 -4.96
CA SER A 264 36.85 -2.92 -4.31
C SER A 264 38.03 -2.29 -3.57
N GLU A 265 38.63 -1.24 -4.12
CA GLU A 265 39.74 -0.52 -3.49
C GLU A 265 39.27 0.30 -2.28
N LEU A 266 38.08 0.87 -2.35
CA LEU A 266 37.42 1.53 -1.20
C LEU A 266 37.31 0.60 0.00
N ILE A 267 36.96 -0.68 -0.21
CA ILE A 267 36.89 -1.67 0.87
C ILE A 267 38.27 -1.90 1.49
N PHE A 268 39.31 -2.07 0.68
CA PHE A 268 40.68 -2.26 1.20
C PHE A 268 41.19 -1.02 1.94
N GLU A 269 40.91 0.18 1.43
CA GLU A 269 41.30 1.44 2.09
C GLU A 269 40.55 1.66 3.41
N LYS A 270 39.28 1.27 3.50
CA LYS A 270 38.54 1.23 4.79
C LYS A 270 39.19 0.23 5.76
N ILE A 271 39.49 -0.99 5.32
CA ILE A 271 40.11 -2.04 6.16
C ILE A 271 41.48 -1.60 6.69
N LYS A 272 42.32 -0.95 5.87
CA LYS A 272 43.64 -0.47 6.29
C LYS A 272 43.60 0.55 7.43
N ARG A 273 42.49 1.28 7.58
CA ARG A 273 42.32 2.32 8.62
C ARG A 273 41.72 1.78 9.91
N VAL A 274 41.12 0.57 9.92
CA VAL A 274 40.58 -0.06 11.14
C VAL A 274 41.61 -0.18 12.28
N PRO A 275 42.87 -0.60 12.04
CA PRO A 275 43.90 -0.70 13.09
C PRO A 275 44.28 0.65 13.74
N ASN A 276 43.85 1.78 13.18
CA ASN A 276 44.06 3.08 13.80
C ASN A 276 43.13 3.30 15.01
N PHE A 277 42.01 2.58 15.07
CA PHE A 277 40.97 2.74 16.08
C PHE A 277 40.76 1.48 16.95
N THR A 278 41.38 0.37 16.60
CA THR A 278 41.30 -0.89 17.36
C THR A 278 42.67 -1.33 17.84
N ASP A 279 42.75 -1.86 19.05
CA ASP A 279 43.97 -2.42 19.63
C ASP A 279 43.61 -3.65 20.48
N ASP A 280 44.47 -4.66 20.48
CA ASP A 280 44.22 -5.97 21.08
C ASP A 280 44.60 -6.00 22.58
N ASP A 281 45.39 -5.03 23.04
CA ASP A 281 45.78 -4.92 24.45
C ASP A 281 44.62 -4.37 25.30
N ALA A 282 43.90 -5.28 25.95
CA ALA A 282 42.81 -4.99 26.89
C ALA A 282 43.32 -4.50 28.27
N GLU A 283 44.58 -4.75 28.59
CA GLU A 283 45.11 -4.43 29.92
C GLU A 283 45.72 -3.03 30.03
N ASP A 284 46.19 -2.46 28.91
CA ASP A 284 46.80 -1.13 28.90
C ASP A 284 45.74 -0.02 28.90
N GLU A 285 45.83 0.88 29.88
CA GLU A 285 44.92 2.02 30.04
C GLU A 285 45.13 3.08 28.94
N GLY A 286 46.28 3.06 28.26
CA GLY A 286 46.60 3.87 27.08
C GLY A 286 46.23 3.24 25.73
N SER A 287 45.62 2.04 25.73
CA SER A 287 45.24 1.31 24.51
C SER A 287 44.28 2.13 23.64
N LYS A 288 44.43 2.01 22.30
CA LYS A 288 43.52 2.73 21.36
C LYS A 288 42.06 2.30 21.51
N ARG A 289 41.83 1.13 22.11
CA ARG A 289 40.50 0.63 22.49
C ARG A 289 39.75 1.56 23.46
N TYR A 290 40.47 2.32 24.29
CA TYR A 290 39.88 3.20 25.31
C TYR A 290 39.82 4.68 24.89
N VAL A 291 40.14 5.01 23.62
CA VAL A 291 40.07 6.39 23.07
C VAL A 291 38.67 6.98 23.23
N PHE A 292 37.63 6.18 23.09
CA PHE A 292 36.24 6.63 23.17
C PHE A 292 35.61 6.43 24.56
N MET A 293 36.16 5.55 25.40
CA MET A 293 35.65 5.25 26.74
C MET A 293 36.76 4.72 27.64
N ALA A 294 36.94 5.32 28.82
CA ALA A 294 37.98 4.90 29.77
C ALA A 294 37.76 3.47 30.29
N LYS A 295 38.85 2.74 30.56
CA LYS A 295 38.84 1.35 31.06
C LYS A 295 37.94 1.18 32.30
N GLU A 296 38.06 2.09 33.26
CA GLU A 296 37.27 2.07 34.50
C GLU A 296 35.74 2.18 34.25
N LEU A 297 35.34 2.87 33.18
CA LEU A 297 33.93 2.96 32.79
C LEU A 297 33.46 1.68 32.08
N VAL A 298 34.29 1.11 31.20
CA VAL A 298 33.97 -0.14 30.49
C VAL A 298 33.77 -1.29 31.49
N GLU A 299 34.66 -1.44 32.46
CA GLU A 299 34.59 -2.47 33.51
C GLU A 299 33.34 -2.32 34.40
N LYS A 300 32.96 -1.09 34.74
CA LYS A 300 31.75 -0.83 35.54
C LYS A 300 30.45 -1.04 34.75
N ILE A 301 30.49 -0.98 33.42
CA ILE A 301 29.34 -1.16 32.53
C ILE A 301 29.13 -2.63 32.16
N GLU A 302 30.17 -3.46 32.28
CA GLU A 302 30.12 -4.87 31.92
C GLU A 302 28.98 -5.59 32.65
N GLY A 303 28.17 -6.33 31.89
CA GLY A 303 27.01 -7.05 32.40
C GLY A 303 25.81 -6.21 32.83
N LEU A 304 25.82 -4.87 32.67
CA LEU A 304 24.70 -4.01 33.07
C LEU A 304 23.48 -4.28 32.17
N ARG A 305 22.42 -4.84 32.77
CA ARG A 305 21.15 -5.14 32.10
C ARG A 305 20.19 -3.94 32.12
N ALA A 306 19.01 -4.10 31.50
CA ALA A 306 17.97 -3.08 31.52
C ALA A 306 17.45 -2.76 32.93
N GLU A 307 17.50 -3.73 33.85
CA GLU A 307 17.18 -3.57 35.27
C GLU A 307 18.44 -3.80 36.09
N ILE A 308 18.67 -2.94 37.09
CA ILE A 308 19.79 -3.06 38.03
C ILE A 308 19.21 -3.70 39.30
N ASP A 309 19.78 -4.82 39.74
CA ASP A 309 19.39 -5.41 41.04
C ASP A 309 19.82 -4.46 42.17
N ALA A 310 19.00 -4.34 43.21
CA ALA A 310 19.25 -3.42 44.31
C ALA A 310 20.56 -3.71 45.08
N LYS A 311 21.12 -4.91 44.88
CA LYS A 311 22.40 -5.34 45.47
C LYS A 311 23.61 -4.91 44.66
N GLU A 312 23.43 -4.55 43.39
CA GLU A 312 24.50 -4.13 42.47
C GLU A 312 24.63 -2.60 42.36
N PHE A 313 23.92 -1.85 43.21
CA PHE A 313 24.06 -0.40 43.27
C PHE A 313 25.45 -0.02 43.75
N ASP A 314 26.09 0.84 42.97
CA ASP A 314 27.41 1.38 43.26
C ASP A 314 27.25 2.57 44.23
N PRO A 315 28.04 2.68 45.32
CA PRO A 315 28.07 3.85 46.18
C PRO A 315 28.20 5.20 45.47
N LEU A 316 28.81 5.23 44.27
CA LEU A 316 29.00 6.44 43.45
C LEU A 316 27.91 6.65 42.39
N ASN A 317 26.89 5.78 42.30
CA ASN A 317 25.78 5.83 41.34
C ASN A 317 26.20 5.94 39.86
N LEU A 318 27.46 5.60 39.52
CA LEU A 318 28.02 5.70 38.17
C LEU A 318 27.23 4.86 37.17
N ARG A 319 26.91 3.61 37.55
CA ARG A 319 26.10 2.68 36.75
C ARG A 319 24.71 3.22 36.46
N GLU A 320 24.05 3.82 37.43
CA GLU A 320 22.72 4.40 37.25
C GLU A 320 22.73 5.65 36.38
N ASN A 321 23.75 6.49 36.52
CA ASN A 321 23.87 7.70 35.71
C ASN A 321 24.12 7.37 34.24
N ILE A 322 24.98 6.39 33.94
CA ILE A 322 25.20 5.91 32.57
C ILE A 322 23.93 5.28 32.01
N LYS A 323 23.23 4.47 32.81
CA LYS A 323 21.93 3.93 32.43
C LYS A 323 20.92 5.04 32.11
N LYS A 324 20.80 6.06 32.97
CA LYS A 324 19.90 7.21 32.73
C LYS A 324 20.22 7.93 31.43
N ILE A 325 21.50 8.13 31.09
CA ILE A 325 21.91 8.74 29.82
C ILE A 325 21.39 7.93 28.63
N ILE A 326 21.53 6.60 28.67
CA ILE A 326 21.10 5.73 27.58
C ILE A 326 19.57 5.61 27.49
N ASP A 327 18.90 5.56 28.64
CA ASP A 327 17.44 5.51 28.71
C ASP A 327 16.82 6.86 28.25
N MET A 328 17.46 8.00 28.53
CA MET A 328 17.06 9.32 28.00
C MET A 328 17.14 9.36 26.47
N GLU A 329 18.19 8.78 25.89
CA GLU A 329 18.31 8.64 24.43
C GLU A 329 17.32 7.62 23.84
N ASN A 330 16.67 6.80 24.66
CA ASN A 330 15.67 5.81 24.25
C ASN A 330 16.14 4.87 23.11
N ILE A 331 17.45 4.60 23.05
CA ILE A 331 18.11 3.86 21.95
C ILE A 331 17.47 2.48 21.77
N ARG A 332 17.16 1.81 22.89
CA ARG A 332 16.54 0.48 22.90
C ARG A 332 15.23 0.43 22.13
N ASN A 333 14.35 1.41 22.32
CA ASN A 333 12.99 1.38 21.75
C ASN A 333 12.89 2.14 20.43
N ARG A 334 13.88 2.97 20.08
CA ARG A 334 13.85 3.85 18.91
C ARG A 334 13.52 3.08 17.64
N GLY A 335 14.28 2.03 17.31
CA GLY A 335 14.08 1.26 16.08
C GLY A 335 12.68 0.62 15.99
N PHE A 336 12.24 -0.07 17.06
CA PHE A 336 10.94 -0.73 17.07
C PHE A 336 9.78 0.28 17.01
N ASN A 337 9.90 1.40 17.71
CA ASN A 337 8.92 2.48 17.65
C ASN A 337 8.85 3.13 16.27
N THR A 338 9.99 3.30 15.57
CA THR A 338 10.00 3.79 14.19
C THR A 338 9.20 2.86 13.27
N ALA A 339 9.40 1.54 13.39
CA ALA A 339 8.63 0.57 12.61
C ALA A 339 7.13 0.62 12.94
N ILE A 340 6.76 0.67 14.22
CA ILE A 340 5.36 0.79 14.64
C ILE A 340 4.73 2.07 14.08
N ASN A 341 5.38 3.21 14.28
CA ASN A 341 4.86 4.51 13.86
C ASN A 341 4.72 4.59 12.33
N SER A 342 5.67 4.00 11.60
CA SER A 342 5.59 3.87 10.15
C SER A 342 4.35 3.06 9.76
N LEU A 343 4.17 1.87 10.35
CA LEU A 343 3.02 1.02 10.03
C LEU A 343 1.68 1.68 10.36
N THR A 344 1.54 2.28 11.55
CA THR A 344 0.28 2.94 11.96
C THR A 344 -0.01 4.16 11.10
N SER A 345 1.01 4.98 10.78
CA SER A 345 0.86 6.14 9.90
C SER A 345 0.39 5.74 8.50
N ILE A 346 0.90 4.62 7.97
CA ILE A 346 0.48 4.09 6.67
C ILE A 346 -0.95 3.57 6.73
N LEU A 347 -1.32 2.83 7.78
CA LEU A 347 -2.68 2.33 7.97
C LEU A 347 -3.72 3.46 8.08
N ASP A 348 -3.36 4.55 8.75
CA ASP A 348 -4.21 5.74 8.87
C ASP A 348 -4.36 6.47 7.52
N THR A 349 -3.28 6.57 6.75
CA THR A 349 -3.27 7.24 5.43
C THR A 349 -3.98 6.43 4.35
N SER A 350 -3.77 5.11 4.34
CA SER A 350 -4.32 4.16 3.36
C SER A 350 -5.82 3.86 3.54
N LYS A 351 -6.47 4.47 4.55
CA LYS A 351 -7.88 4.27 4.90
C LYS A 351 -8.26 2.82 5.25
N MET A 352 -7.28 1.95 5.52
CA MET A 352 -7.58 0.61 6.01
C MET A 352 -8.06 0.65 7.46
N GLY A 353 -7.49 1.53 8.28
CA GLY A 353 -7.91 1.80 9.66
C GLY A 353 -7.83 0.57 10.58
N TYR A 354 -7.75 0.78 11.89
CA TYR A 354 -7.75 -0.32 12.86
C TYR A 354 -8.50 0.10 14.13
N GLN A 355 -9.21 -0.86 14.75
CA GLN A 355 -9.90 -0.64 16.03
C GLN A 355 -9.05 -1.10 17.22
N PHE A 356 -8.23 -2.13 17.01
CA PHE A 356 -7.45 -2.74 18.08
C PHE A 356 -5.95 -2.68 17.78
N ILE A 357 -5.20 -2.19 18.75
CA ILE A 357 -3.75 -2.16 18.74
C ILE A 357 -3.22 -2.59 20.10
N GLU A 358 -2.35 -3.59 20.10
CA GLU A 358 -1.65 -4.06 21.28
C GLU A 358 -0.14 -4.04 21.02
N ASN A 359 0.59 -3.24 21.79
CA ASN A 359 2.03 -3.06 21.65
C ASN A 359 2.76 -3.53 22.90
N LEU A 360 3.35 -4.72 22.81
CA LEU A 360 4.17 -5.32 23.84
C LEU A 360 5.63 -4.91 23.65
N LYS A 361 5.99 -3.73 24.16
CA LYS A 361 7.32 -3.12 23.99
C LYS A 361 8.47 -4.02 24.46
N ASN A 362 8.30 -4.76 25.56
CA ASN A 362 9.33 -5.62 26.13
C ASN A 362 9.54 -6.90 25.31
N ALA A 363 8.44 -7.45 24.77
CA ALA A 363 8.47 -8.65 23.92
C ALA A 363 8.80 -8.33 22.46
N ARG A 364 8.81 -7.03 22.09
CA ARG A 364 8.96 -6.55 20.70
C ARG A 364 7.92 -7.16 19.78
N GLU A 365 6.67 -7.17 20.26
CA GLU A 365 5.52 -7.70 19.54
C GLU A 365 4.42 -6.63 19.44
N LEU A 366 3.89 -6.48 18.23
CA LEU A 366 2.78 -5.60 17.91
C LEU A 366 1.69 -6.44 17.24
N THR A 367 0.47 -6.36 17.76
CA THR A 367 -0.71 -6.93 17.11
C THR A 367 -1.68 -5.81 16.75
N ILE A 368 -2.03 -5.71 15.46
CA ILE A 368 -3.03 -4.79 14.93
C ILE A 368 -4.17 -5.59 14.33
N ARG A 369 -5.42 -5.20 14.62
CA ARG A 369 -6.61 -5.81 14.02
C ARG A 369 -7.58 -4.71 13.59
N GLU A 370 -8.22 -4.95 12.46
CA GLU A 370 -9.28 -4.05 11.97
C GLU A 370 -10.44 -3.97 12.96
N TYR A 371 -10.81 -5.10 13.57
CA TYR A 371 -11.90 -5.23 14.54
C TYR A 371 -11.38 -5.68 15.90
N GLU A 372 -12.01 -5.19 16.98
CA GLU A 372 -11.71 -5.64 18.35
C GLU A 372 -12.21 -7.07 18.61
N ASP A 373 -13.37 -7.42 18.03
CA ASP A 373 -13.98 -8.74 18.18
C ASP A 373 -13.09 -9.86 17.61
N THR A 374 -12.99 -10.96 18.37
CA THR A 374 -12.22 -12.14 17.97
C THR A 374 -13.08 -13.24 17.35
N ASP A 375 -14.41 -13.13 17.45
CA ASP A 375 -15.32 -14.18 17.01
C ASP A 375 -15.50 -14.17 15.48
N VAL A 376 -14.88 -15.16 14.83
CA VAL A 376 -14.85 -15.30 13.36
C VAL A 376 -16.24 -15.38 12.74
N THR A 377 -17.26 -15.83 13.47
CA THR A 377 -18.62 -15.92 12.93
C THR A 377 -19.33 -14.59 12.82
N ASN A 378 -19.00 -13.64 13.70
CA ASN A 378 -19.61 -12.31 13.73
C ASN A 378 -18.81 -11.28 12.92
N LEU A 379 -17.56 -11.61 12.61
CA LEU A 379 -16.68 -10.74 11.86
C LEU A 379 -17.10 -10.61 10.39
N PRO A 380 -16.86 -9.44 9.77
CA PRO A 380 -17.09 -9.25 8.34
C PRO A 380 -16.26 -10.19 7.46
N ASP A 381 -16.76 -10.42 6.24
CA ASP A 381 -16.13 -11.26 5.22
C ASP A 381 -14.90 -10.60 4.55
N GLU A 382 -14.60 -9.35 4.90
CA GLU A 382 -13.41 -8.60 4.54
C GLU A 382 -12.80 -8.06 5.83
N ARG A 383 -11.60 -8.53 6.18
CA ARG A 383 -10.88 -8.13 7.38
C ARG A 383 -9.40 -8.47 7.29
N TYR A 384 -8.59 -7.82 8.12
CA TYR A 384 -7.19 -8.19 8.27
C TYR A 384 -6.73 -8.17 9.74
N GLN A 385 -5.69 -8.94 10.00
CA GLN A 385 -4.93 -8.96 11.24
C GLN A 385 -3.44 -8.94 10.89
N MET A 386 -2.69 -8.08 11.57
CA MET A 386 -1.23 -7.99 11.43
C MET A 386 -0.58 -8.32 12.76
N ARG A 387 0.48 -9.12 12.73
CA ARG A 387 1.38 -9.36 13.86
C ARG A 387 2.79 -9.06 13.40
N MET A 388 3.42 -8.08 14.03
CA MET A 388 4.81 -7.74 13.81
C MET A 388 5.61 -8.16 15.05
N LYS A 389 6.63 -9.00 14.88
CA LYS A 389 7.48 -9.47 15.97
C LYS A 389 8.94 -9.46 15.55
N TYR A 390 9.79 -8.99 16.44
CA TYR A 390 11.23 -9.05 16.28
C TYR A 390 11.78 -10.39 16.79
N TYR A 391 12.66 -11.01 16.03
CA TYR A 391 13.28 -12.28 16.35
C TYR A 391 14.79 -12.18 16.39
N ASP A 392 15.37 -12.52 17.54
CA ASP A 392 16.80 -12.75 17.70
C ASP A 392 17.17 -14.21 17.39
N GLN A 393 18.43 -14.48 17.10
CA GLN A 393 18.95 -15.81 16.79
C GLN A 393 18.65 -16.82 17.91
N GLU A 394 18.79 -16.44 19.18
CA GLU A 394 18.49 -17.34 20.30
C GLU A 394 16.99 -17.71 20.36
N GLN A 395 16.11 -16.76 20.08
CA GLN A 395 14.66 -17.00 20.04
C GLN A 395 14.28 -17.92 18.89
N LEU A 396 14.87 -17.70 17.70
CA LEU A 396 14.63 -18.56 16.55
C LEU A 396 15.08 -20.01 16.80
N LEU A 397 16.20 -20.23 17.47
CA LEU A 397 16.65 -21.58 17.83
C LEU A 397 15.64 -22.29 18.76
N LYS A 398 15.11 -21.58 19.75
CA LYS A 398 14.08 -22.11 20.65
C LYS A 398 12.76 -22.37 19.93
N GLU A 399 12.36 -21.50 19.01
CA GLU A 399 11.15 -21.71 18.21
C GLU A 399 11.29 -22.88 17.23
N ARG A 400 12.48 -23.09 16.65
CA ARG A 400 12.80 -24.28 15.84
C ARG A 400 12.66 -25.56 16.66
N GLU A 401 13.26 -25.61 17.86
CA GLU A 401 13.14 -26.78 18.75
C GLU A 401 11.67 -27.06 19.15
N ALA A 402 10.89 -26.01 19.43
CA ALA A 402 9.47 -26.15 19.74
C ALA A 402 8.67 -26.67 18.54
N TYR A 403 8.97 -26.19 17.34
CA TYR A 403 8.32 -26.63 16.09
C TYR A 403 8.63 -28.10 15.79
N ASP A 404 9.87 -28.55 16.01
CA ASP A 404 10.29 -29.94 15.79
C ASP A 404 9.54 -30.88 16.74
N LYS A 405 9.47 -30.53 18.03
CA LYS A 405 8.68 -31.28 19.02
C LYS A 405 7.21 -31.37 18.65
N GLN A 406 6.63 -30.29 18.12
CA GLN A 406 5.24 -30.29 17.66
C GLN A 406 5.05 -31.19 16.43
N MET A 407 5.97 -31.13 15.45
CA MET A 407 5.93 -31.98 14.28
C MET A 407 6.02 -33.47 14.66
N GLU A 408 6.95 -33.82 15.55
CA GLU A 408 7.11 -35.18 16.05
C GLU A 408 5.86 -35.67 16.81
N ALA A 409 5.26 -34.81 17.64
CA ALA A 409 4.02 -35.13 18.33
C ALA A 409 2.86 -35.40 17.35
N PHE A 410 2.69 -34.56 16.32
CA PHE A 410 1.70 -34.80 15.27
C PHE A 410 1.96 -36.09 14.49
N LYS A 411 3.23 -36.37 14.17
CA LYS A 411 3.63 -37.60 13.50
C LYS A 411 3.24 -38.83 14.31
N ASN A 412 3.52 -38.83 15.61
CA ASN A 412 3.19 -39.93 16.51
C ASN A 412 1.68 -40.13 16.64
N GLU A 413 0.92 -39.06 16.86
CA GLU A 413 -0.54 -39.10 17.01
C GLU A 413 -1.28 -39.55 15.73
N ILE A 414 -0.84 -39.05 14.56
CA ILE A 414 -1.44 -39.43 13.27
C ILE A 414 -1.08 -40.88 12.93
N THR A 415 0.14 -41.33 13.23
CA THR A 415 0.54 -42.74 13.04
C THR A 415 -0.26 -43.65 13.95
N TYR A 416 -0.47 -43.28 15.22
CA TYR A 416 -1.31 -44.05 16.13
C TYR A 416 -2.76 -44.16 15.64
N LEU A 417 -3.34 -43.05 15.14
CA LEU A 417 -4.67 -43.06 14.53
C LEU A 417 -4.73 -43.95 13.29
N TRP A 418 -3.68 -43.93 12.46
CA TRP A 418 -3.54 -44.78 11.29
C TRP A 418 -3.51 -46.27 11.68
N ASP A 419 -2.77 -46.63 12.72
CA ASP A 419 -2.70 -48.01 13.21
C ASP A 419 -4.05 -48.48 13.77
N VAL A 420 -4.75 -47.62 14.51
CA VAL A 420 -6.11 -47.92 15.01
C VAL A 420 -7.09 -48.11 13.85
N THR A 421 -7.05 -47.26 12.82
CA THR A 421 -7.91 -47.40 11.64
C THR A 421 -7.60 -48.65 10.84
N ILE A 422 -6.33 -49.05 10.72
CA ILE A 422 -5.95 -50.34 10.13
C ILE A 422 -6.48 -51.50 10.97
N ALA A 423 -6.28 -51.47 12.28
CA ALA A 423 -6.70 -52.55 13.16
C ALA A 423 -8.22 -52.75 13.12
N LEU A 424 -8.99 -51.66 13.14
CA LEU A 424 -10.46 -51.68 13.01
C LEU A 424 -10.91 -52.17 11.63
N TYR A 425 -10.13 -51.85 10.60
CA TYR A 425 -10.41 -52.35 9.26
C TYR A 425 -10.21 -53.87 9.19
N ASP A 426 -9.05 -54.35 9.65
CA ASP A 426 -8.71 -55.76 9.62
C ASP A 426 -9.61 -56.60 10.56
N SER A 427 -10.07 -56.06 11.68
CA SER A 427 -11.01 -56.76 12.58
C SER A 427 -12.41 -56.91 11.97
N ASN A 428 -12.83 -55.97 11.12
CA ASN A 428 -14.14 -56.00 10.45
C ASN A 428 -14.12 -56.81 9.15
N LYS A 429 -12.96 -57.26 8.67
CA LYS A 429 -12.86 -58.15 7.51
C LYS A 429 -13.35 -59.55 7.85
N SER A 430 -14.23 -60.09 7.02
CA SER A 430 -14.60 -61.50 7.09
C SER A 430 -13.49 -62.35 6.47
N GLY A 431 -12.91 -63.28 7.25
CA GLY A 431 -11.84 -64.17 6.78
C GLY A 431 -12.20 -65.09 5.59
N MET A 432 -13.47 -65.11 5.17
CA MET A 432 -13.96 -65.89 4.03
C MET A 432 -14.15 -65.05 2.75
N ARG A 433 -14.24 -63.72 2.88
CA ARG A 433 -14.54 -62.80 1.76
C ARG A 433 -13.27 -62.06 1.35
N VAL A 434 -13.02 -61.98 0.05
CA VAL A 434 -11.95 -61.12 -0.47
C VAL A 434 -12.45 -59.68 -0.42
N SER A 435 -11.86 -58.89 0.46
CA SER A 435 -12.09 -57.44 0.54
C SER A 435 -11.06 -56.70 -0.30
N ASP A 436 -9.78 -57.06 -0.18
CA ASP A 436 -8.66 -56.26 -0.70
C ASP A 436 -7.63 -57.06 -1.48
N PHE A 437 -6.71 -56.34 -2.14
CA PHE A 437 -5.54 -56.93 -2.78
C PHE A 437 -4.70 -57.78 -1.80
N ASP A 438 -4.55 -57.37 -0.54
CA ASP A 438 -3.81 -58.17 0.45
C ASP A 438 -4.47 -59.53 0.73
N ASP A 439 -5.80 -59.60 0.70
CA ASP A 439 -6.54 -60.86 0.86
C ASP A 439 -6.37 -61.75 -0.39
N VAL A 440 -6.37 -61.14 -1.58
CA VAL A 440 -6.04 -61.83 -2.85
C VAL A 440 -4.60 -62.35 -2.80
N ALA A 441 -3.65 -61.52 -2.38
CA ALA A 441 -2.24 -61.85 -2.28
C ALA A 441 -2.04 -63.03 -1.32
N LYS A 442 -2.68 -63.02 -0.15
CA LYS A 442 -2.67 -64.16 0.79
C LYS A 442 -3.23 -65.43 0.17
N LYS A 443 -4.34 -65.36 -0.56
CA LYS A 443 -4.97 -66.51 -1.22
C LYS A 443 -4.13 -67.08 -2.36
N VAL A 444 -3.39 -66.23 -3.08
CA VAL A 444 -2.58 -66.59 -4.25
C VAL A 444 -1.10 -66.84 -3.89
N ARG A 445 -0.69 -66.51 -2.66
CA ARG A 445 0.68 -66.66 -2.11
C ARG A 445 1.31 -68.02 -2.39
N GLY A 446 0.56 -69.10 -2.19
CA GLY A 446 1.06 -70.47 -2.43
C GLY A 446 1.37 -70.76 -3.91
N ARG A 447 0.67 -70.13 -4.86
CA ARG A 447 0.96 -70.27 -6.30
C ARG A 447 2.14 -69.42 -6.72
N ILE A 448 2.23 -68.19 -6.20
CA ILE A 448 3.36 -67.28 -6.47
C ILE A 448 4.66 -67.86 -5.92
N ARG A 449 4.64 -68.43 -4.71
CA ARG A 449 5.82 -69.06 -4.09
C ARG A 449 6.34 -70.24 -4.93
N LYS A 450 5.45 -71.07 -5.47
CA LYS A 450 5.85 -72.16 -6.38
C LYS A 450 6.45 -71.61 -7.68
N ALA A 451 5.78 -70.66 -8.32
CA ALA A 451 6.27 -70.05 -9.55
C ALA A 451 7.64 -69.35 -9.39
N LYS A 452 7.85 -68.65 -8.27
CA LYS A 452 9.13 -67.97 -7.94
C LYS A 452 10.26 -68.94 -7.59
N GLN A 453 9.94 -70.07 -6.96
CA GLN A 453 10.88 -71.16 -6.71
C GLN A 453 11.32 -71.83 -8.02
N ASP A 454 10.41 -71.96 -8.99
CA ASP A 454 10.71 -72.51 -10.31
C ASP A 454 11.56 -71.56 -11.18
N THR A 455 11.47 -70.24 -10.95
CA THR A 455 12.23 -69.21 -11.70
C THR A 455 13.50 -68.70 -11.01
N GLY A 456 13.74 -69.07 -9.75
CA GLY A 456 14.93 -68.68 -8.98
C GLY A 456 14.96 -67.21 -8.53
N GLU A 457 13.82 -66.51 -8.59
CA GLU A 457 13.69 -65.12 -8.15
C GLU A 457 13.36 -65.03 -6.64
N PRO A 458 13.86 -64.01 -5.92
CA PRO A 458 13.59 -63.84 -4.50
C PRO A 458 12.10 -63.63 -4.23
N LEU A 459 11.64 -64.14 -3.08
CA LEU A 459 10.26 -63.97 -2.64
C LEU A 459 10.02 -62.49 -2.31
N TYR A 460 8.86 -61.96 -2.71
CA TYR A 460 8.47 -60.57 -2.40
C TYR A 460 8.43 -60.22 -0.90
N GLU A 461 8.45 -61.23 -0.03
CA GLU A 461 8.50 -61.09 1.44
C GLU A 461 9.93 -60.99 1.97
N GLU A 462 10.92 -61.42 1.20
CA GLU A 462 12.35 -61.34 1.51
C GLU A 462 12.98 -60.06 0.95
N VAL A 463 12.32 -59.44 -0.03
CA VAL A 463 12.68 -58.10 -0.51
C VAL A 463 12.13 -57.08 0.49
N GLU A 464 13.03 -56.33 1.11
CA GLU A 464 12.66 -55.22 1.99
C GLU A 464 11.77 -54.26 1.18
N LYS A 465 10.52 -54.05 1.64
CA LYS A 465 9.59 -53.12 0.99
C LYS A 465 10.12 -51.69 1.18
N THR A 466 10.96 -51.24 0.26
CA THR A 466 11.44 -49.86 0.18
C THR A 466 10.33 -48.88 -0.22
N TRP A 467 9.20 -49.40 -0.73
CA TRP A 467 8.04 -48.63 -1.15
C TRP A 467 6.86 -48.83 -0.20
N ASN A 468 6.41 -47.74 0.43
CA ASN A 468 5.10 -47.66 1.05
C ASN A 468 4.11 -47.12 0.01
N GLU A 469 2.95 -47.75 -0.17
CA GLU A 469 1.89 -47.34 -1.12
C GLU A 469 1.41 -45.89 -0.93
N ILE A 470 1.81 -45.26 0.17
CA ILE A 470 1.52 -43.87 0.54
C ILE A 470 2.59 -42.92 -0.06
N LEU A 471 3.85 -43.30 -0.29
CA LEU A 471 4.90 -42.33 -0.65
C LEU A 471 5.96 -42.80 -1.64
N ARG A 472 6.60 -41.81 -2.29
CA ARG A 472 7.89 -41.94 -2.98
C ARG A 472 9.03 -41.91 -1.94
N ILE A 473 10.09 -42.66 -2.20
CA ILE A 473 11.29 -42.72 -1.36
C ILE A 473 11.87 -41.31 -1.22
N LYS A 474 12.11 -40.86 0.02
CA LYS A 474 12.78 -39.58 0.30
C LYS A 474 14.26 -39.73 -0.07
N ALA A 475 14.82 -38.75 -0.77
CA ALA A 475 16.28 -38.67 -0.90
C ALA A 475 16.91 -38.43 0.48
N GLU A 476 18.13 -38.91 0.70
CA GLU A 476 18.84 -38.59 1.94
C GLU A 476 19.07 -37.08 2.03
N ASP A 477 18.76 -36.51 3.20
CA ASP A 477 18.93 -35.08 3.42
C ASP A 477 20.42 -34.71 3.39
N THR A 478 20.75 -33.70 2.61
CA THR A 478 22.07 -33.06 2.61
C THR A 478 22.32 -32.33 3.94
N ASP A 479 23.57 -32.03 4.27
CA ASP A 479 23.90 -31.31 5.52
C ASP A 479 23.22 -29.93 5.61
N VAL A 480 23.00 -29.26 4.47
CA VAL A 480 22.29 -27.97 4.39
C VAL A 480 20.79 -28.13 4.67
N GLU A 481 20.18 -29.20 4.19
CA GLU A 481 18.76 -29.51 4.43
C GLU A 481 18.51 -29.99 5.87
N ARG A 482 19.50 -30.66 6.49
CA ARG A 482 19.44 -31.02 7.91
C ARG A 482 19.41 -29.81 8.82
N LEU A 483 20.14 -28.75 8.46
CA LEU A 483 20.13 -27.47 9.17
C LEU A 483 18.89 -26.62 8.88
N ASN A 484 18.22 -26.84 7.75
CA ASN A 484 17.04 -26.10 7.29
C ASN A 484 15.88 -27.03 6.94
N GLN A 485 15.24 -27.61 7.96
CA GLN A 485 14.20 -28.62 7.76
C GLN A 485 12.89 -27.98 7.28
N THR A 486 12.47 -28.33 6.07
CA THR A 486 11.22 -27.83 5.45
C THR A 486 10.01 -28.69 5.79
N TYR A 487 10.22 -29.94 6.20
CA TYR A 487 9.20 -30.95 6.51
C TYR A 487 8.15 -31.20 5.42
N LEU A 488 8.40 -30.79 4.17
CA LEU A 488 7.39 -30.88 3.10
C LEU A 488 6.95 -32.32 2.81
N HIS A 489 7.91 -33.24 2.77
CA HIS A 489 7.64 -34.67 2.54
C HIS A 489 6.84 -35.28 3.69
N GLU A 490 7.23 -34.99 4.93
CA GLU A 490 6.52 -35.49 6.12
C GLU A 490 5.11 -34.91 6.22
N LYS A 491 4.94 -33.61 5.96
CA LYS A 491 3.61 -32.99 5.93
C LYS A 491 2.70 -33.60 4.87
N ALA A 492 3.23 -33.90 3.69
CA ALA A 492 2.48 -34.59 2.64
C ALA A 492 2.08 -36.00 3.06
N MET A 493 2.99 -36.74 3.71
CA MET A 493 2.73 -38.07 4.27
C MET A 493 1.56 -38.05 5.24
N LEU A 494 1.63 -37.17 6.23
CA LEU A 494 0.63 -37.08 7.31
C LEU A 494 -0.75 -36.68 6.76
N LYS A 495 -0.81 -35.75 5.80
CA LYS A 495 -2.06 -35.40 5.10
C LYS A 495 -2.66 -36.60 4.36
N GLN A 496 -1.82 -37.38 3.67
CA GLN A 496 -2.29 -38.57 2.96
C GLN A 496 -2.74 -39.68 3.91
N MET A 497 -2.07 -39.86 5.05
CA MET A 497 -2.50 -40.80 6.10
C MET A 497 -3.88 -40.44 6.63
N LEU A 498 -4.13 -39.15 6.95
CA LEU A 498 -5.44 -38.68 7.39
C LEU A 498 -6.52 -38.89 6.31
N GLY A 499 -6.22 -38.55 5.05
CA GLY A 499 -7.15 -38.74 3.92
C GLY A 499 -7.51 -40.21 3.68
N ARG A 500 -6.50 -41.09 3.60
CA ARG A 500 -6.71 -42.54 3.43
C ARG A 500 -7.36 -43.18 4.66
N GLY A 501 -7.10 -42.66 5.85
CA GLY A 501 -7.74 -43.11 7.08
C GLY A 501 -9.24 -42.91 6.99
N GLN A 502 -9.67 -41.73 6.55
CA GLN A 502 -11.08 -41.41 6.31
C GLN A 502 -11.71 -42.30 5.23
N GLU A 503 -11.02 -42.52 4.12
CA GLU A 503 -11.49 -43.44 3.07
C GLU A 503 -11.67 -44.87 3.59
N ARG A 504 -10.71 -45.39 4.37
CA ARG A 504 -10.79 -46.73 4.96
C ARG A 504 -11.93 -46.87 5.95
N VAL A 505 -12.16 -45.88 6.81
CA VAL A 505 -13.33 -45.86 7.71
C VAL A 505 -14.64 -45.88 6.90
N GLY A 506 -14.69 -45.12 5.80
CA GLY A 506 -15.81 -45.15 4.86
C GLY A 506 -16.06 -46.53 4.23
N VAL A 507 -15.01 -47.24 3.81
CA VAL A 507 -15.12 -48.61 3.27
C VAL A 507 -15.57 -49.60 4.34
N THR A 508 -15.04 -49.48 5.56
CA THR A 508 -15.30 -50.42 6.67
C THR A 508 -16.76 -50.41 7.09
N TYR A 509 -17.33 -49.23 7.28
CA TYR A 509 -18.67 -49.07 7.86
C TYR A 509 -19.75 -48.70 6.83
N GLY A 510 -19.38 -48.29 5.61
CA GLY A 510 -20.32 -47.93 4.54
C GLY A 510 -21.27 -46.80 4.95
N HIS A 511 -22.58 -47.09 4.96
CA HIS A 511 -23.62 -46.14 5.40
C HIS A 511 -23.98 -46.28 6.90
N LEU A 512 -23.42 -47.26 7.61
CA LEU A 512 -23.71 -47.48 9.02
C LEU A 512 -22.87 -46.54 9.88
N ASN A 513 -23.48 -45.96 10.92
CA ASN A 513 -22.83 -45.06 11.86
C ASN A 513 -22.79 -45.65 13.28
N PRO A 514 -22.02 -46.73 13.51
CA PRO A 514 -21.80 -47.24 14.85
C PRO A 514 -20.99 -46.24 15.69
N LYS A 515 -21.08 -46.36 17.03
CA LYS A 515 -20.37 -45.45 17.96
C LYS A 515 -18.87 -45.38 17.67
N GLU A 516 -18.24 -46.53 17.37
CA GLU A 516 -16.81 -46.61 17.06
C GLU A 516 -16.42 -45.79 15.84
N ARG A 517 -17.22 -45.82 14.76
CA ARG A 517 -17.01 -44.97 13.57
C ARG A 517 -17.04 -43.50 13.94
N VAL A 518 -18.06 -43.08 14.70
CA VAL A 518 -18.26 -41.67 15.06
C VAL A 518 -17.07 -41.14 15.86
N GLU A 519 -16.52 -41.92 16.79
CA GLU A 519 -15.35 -41.50 17.57
C GLU A 519 -14.06 -41.43 16.74
N VAL A 520 -13.86 -42.38 15.80
CA VAL A 520 -12.72 -42.34 14.88
C VAL A 520 -12.82 -41.16 13.91
N ASP A 521 -14.00 -40.93 13.31
CA ASP A 521 -14.25 -39.80 12.40
C ASP A 521 -14.04 -38.46 13.11
N LYS A 522 -14.52 -38.31 14.36
CA LYS A 522 -14.24 -37.14 15.20
C LYS A 522 -12.75 -36.92 15.43
N ARG A 523 -11.99 -37.98 15.70
CA ARG A 523 -10.54 -37.89 15.94
C ARG A 523 -9.79 -37.52 14.67
N ILE A 524 -10.16 -38.11 13.53
CA ILE A 524 -9.59 -37.77 12.21
C ILE A 524 -9.85 -36.29 11.92
N GLU A 525 -11.08 -35.81 12.06
CA GLU A 525 -11.44 -34.42 11.76
C GLU A 525 -10.74 -33.44 12.71
N PHE A 526 -10.65 -33.78 14.00
CA PHE A 526 -9.89 -32.99 14.97
C PHE A 526 -8.41 -32.88 14.58
N LEU A 527 -7.74 -34.01 14.37
CA LEU A 527 -6.31 -34.02 14.00
C LEU A 527 -6.07 -33.33 12.66
N ARG A 528 -6.98 -33.47 11.70
CA ARG A 528 -6.92 -32.78 10.42
C ARG A 528 -6.99 -31.27 10.60
N ARG A 529 -7.95 -30.76 11.36
CA ARG A 529 -8.12 -29.33 11.61
C ARG A 529 -6.91 -28.73 12.34
N GLU A 530 -6.46 -29.38 13.40
CA GLU A 530 -5.28 -28.93 14.17
C GLU A 530 -4.01 -28.99 13.32
N PHE A 531 -3.84 -30.03 12.49
CA PHE A 531 -2.70 -30.13 11.58
C PHE A 531 -2.74 -29.10 10.45
N GLU A 532 -3.92 -28.78 9.91
CA GLU A 532 -4.10 -27.72 8.92
C GLU A 532 -3.81 -26.32 9.49
N ALA A 533 -4.14 -26.09 10.78
CA ALA A 533 -3.80 -24.89 11.51
C ALA A 533 -2.29 -24.81 11.79
N PHE A 534 -1.67 -25.90 12.21
CA PHE A 534 -0.21 -25.97 12.38
C PHE A 534 0.53 -25.76 11.05
N ASP A 535 0.05 -26.37 9.96
CA ASP A 535 0.61 -26.13 8.63
C ASP A 535 0.36 -24.71 8.12
N TYR A 536 -0.61 -23.98 8.69
CA TYR A 536 -0.82 -22.56 8.42
C TYR A 536 0.24 -21.68 9.10
N LEU A 537 0.84 -22.09 10.21
CA LEU A 537 1.93 -21.36 10.86
C LEU A 537 3.20 -21.27 9.98
N ILE A 538 4.01 -20.25 10.24
CA ILE A 538 5.29 -20.06 9.56
C ILE A 538 6.28 -21.09 10.08
N ASN A 539 7.11 -21.65 9.20
CA ASN A 539 8.21 -22.51 9.62
C ASN A 539 9.39 -21.66 10.15
N PRO A 540 9.80 -21.79 11.42
CA PRO A 540 10.92 -21.02 11.99
C PRO A 540 12.27 -21.24 11.29
N TYR A 541 12.44 -22.35 10.55
CA TYR A 541 13.64 -22.60 9.74
C TYR A 541 13.73 -21.69 8.51
N HIS A 542 12.61 -21.15 8.04
CA HIS A 542 12.60 -20.22 6.90
C HIS A 542 12.78 -18.76 7.32
N ILE A 543 12.82 -18.49 8.62
CA ILE A 543 13.00 -17.16 9.20
C ILE A 543 14.48 -16.97 9.55
N GLN A 544 14.98 -15.78 9.25
CA GLN A 544 16.28 -15.27 9.68
C GLN A 544 16.10 -14.18 10.74
N PRO A 545 17.11 -13.89 11.58
CA PRO A 545 17.03 -12.83 12.59
C PRO A 545 16.64 -11.48 11.97
N GLY A 546 15.67 -10.82 12.59
CA GLY A 546 15.04 -9.64 11.99
C GLY A 546 13.61 -9.38 12.45
N LEU A 547 12.94 -8.50 11.70
CA LEU A 547 11.56 -8.12 11.90
C LEU A 547 10.65 -8.96 11.01
N VAL A 548 9.81 -9.79 11.63
CA VAL A 548 8.80 -10.59 10.91
C VAL A 548 7.45 -9.91 11.01
N LEU A 549 6.83 -9.68 9.86
CA LEU A 549 5.47 -9.19 9.72
C LEU A 549 4.59 -10.31 9.16
N ASP A 550 3.72 -10.86 10.01
CA ASP A 550 2.71 -11.86 9.65
C ASP A 550 1.35 -11.19 9.48
N VAL A 551 0.74 -11.34 8.30
CA VAL A 551 -0.52 -10.72 7.94
C VAL A 551 -1.51 -11.81 7.53
N ASP A 552 -2.60 -11.91 8.29
CA ASP A 552 -3.73 -12.76 7.99
C ASP A 552 -4.87 -11.90 7.42
N ILE A 553 -5.26 -12.17 6.18
CA ILE A 553 -6.29 -11.41 5.46
C ILE A 553 -7.43 -12.35 5.10
N THR A 554 -8.65 -12.01 5.46
CA THR A 554 -9.84 -12.63 4.89
C THR A 554 -10.44 -11.66 3.88
N SER A 555 -10.65 -12.12 2.64
CA SER A 555 -11.24 -11.27 1.62
C SER A 555 -12.24 -12.02 0.74
N ILE A 556 -13.23 -11.30 0.24
CA ILE A 556 -14.23 -11.82 -0.68
C ILE A 556 -13.56 -12.07 -2.05
N LYS A 557 -13.65 -13.31 -2.54
CA LYS A 557 -12.98 -13.77 -3.78
C LYS A 557 -13.24 -12.87 -5.01
N ARG A 558 -14.42 -12.26 -5.08
CA ARG A 558 -14.82 -11.37 -6.19
C ARG A 558 -14.34 -9.92 -6.04
N LYS A 559 -14.27 -9.39 -4.82
CA LYS A 559 -14.01 -7.96 -4.56
C LYS A 559 -12.54 -7.68 -4.28
N LYS A 560 -11.89 -8.53 -3.46
CA LYS A 560 -10.46 -8.42 -3.12
C LYS A 560 -10.04 -7.04 -2.58
N PHE A 561 -10.93 -6.28 -1.96
CA PHE A 561 -10.66 -4.89 -1.59
C PHE A 561 -9.57 -4.81 -0.51
N THR A 562 -9.76 -5.52 0.61
CA THR A 562 -8.80 -5.59 1.72
C THR A 562 -7.44 -6.12 1.26
N LEU A 563 -7.47 -7.07 0.32
CA LEU A 563 -6.28 -7.70 -0.24
C LEU A 563 -5.43 -6.70 -1.04
N TYR A 564 -6.04 -5.88 -1.90
CA TYR A 564 -5.30 -4.86 -2.66
C TYR A 564 -4.88 -3.67 -1.79
N GLY A 565 -5.74 -3.24 -0.84
CA GLY A 565 -5.37 -2.22 0.14
C GLY A 565 -4.11 -2.62 0.93
N MET A 566 -4.07 -3.87 1.38
CA MET A 566 -2.93 -4.38 2.16
C MET A 566 -1.65 -4.48 1.32
N ALA A 567 -1.75 -4.81 0.04
CA ALA A 567 -0.58 -4.80 -0.85
C ALA A 567 0.07 -3.40 -0.92
N ASN A 568 -0.73 -2.33 -0.98
CA ASN A 568 -0.21 -0.96 -0.96
C ASN A 568 0.45 -0.63 0.38
N VAL A 569 -0.21 -0.97 1.50
CA VAL A 569 0.31 -0.79 2.86
C VAL A 569 1.68 -1.46 3.01
N LEU A 570 1.80 -2.71 2.55
CA LEU A 570 3.04 -3.48 2.68
C LEU A 570 4.19 -2.92 1.85
N ASN A 571 3.90 -2.47 0.62
CA ASN A 571 4.94 -1.86 -0.21
C ASN A 571 5.46 -0.55 0.39
N GLU A 572 4.56 0.30 0.90
CA GLU A 572 4.93 1.55 1.56
C GLU A 572 5.71 1.27 2.87
N PHE A 573 5.26 0.28 3.65
CA PHE A 573 5.91 -0.11 4.88
C PHE A 573 7.33 -0.65 4.64
N LEU A 574 7.51 -1.52 3.64
CA LEU A 574 8.82 -2.05 3.28
C LEU A 574 9.77 -0.95 2.80
N HIS A 575 9.29 0.02 2.02
CA HIS A 575 10.09 1.18 1.64
C HIS A 575 10.41 2.11 2.83
N GLY A 576 9.54 2.18 3.83
CA GLY A 576 9.72 3.03 5.02
C GLY A 576 10.63 2.44 6.10
N VAL A 577 10.81 1.12 6.13
CA VAL A 577 11.55 0.42 7.19
C VAL A 577 12.79 -0.30 6.69
N SER A 578 12.82 -0.73 5.42
CA SER A 578 13.98 -1.36 4.80
C SER A 578 14.76 -0.37 3.94
N LYS A 579 16.09 -0.43 4.03
CA LYS A 579 17.02 0.27 3.12
C LYS A 579 16.96 -0.29 1.69
N GLY A 580 16.27 -1.42 1.49
CA GLY A 580 16.24 -2.20 0.25
C GLY A 580 17.48 -3.08 0.10
N PHE A 581 17.38 -4.13 -0.72
CA PHE A 581 18.51 -4.98 -1.05
C PHE A 581 19.43 -4.26 -2.04
N GLN A 582 20.60 -3.82 -1.58
CA GLN A 582 21.64 -3.29 -2.47
C GLN A 582 22.43 -4.46 -3.08
N ASP A 583 21.88 -5.10 -4.12
CA ASP A 583 22.65 -6.08 -4.86
C ASP A 583 23.76 -5.37 -5.66
N ALA A 584 25.02 -5.56 -5.24
CA ALA A 584 26.19 -5.10 -5.98
C ALA A 584 26.17 -5.64 -7.43
N ALA A 585 25.57 -6.81 -7.68
CA ALA A 585 25.44 -7.38 -9.02
C ALA A 585 24.40 -6.63 -9.90
N PHE A 586 23.34 -6.06 -9.32
CA PHE A 586 22.39 -5.22 -10.06
C PHE A 586 22.91 -3.81 -10.31
N ALA A 587 23.73 -3.27 -9.42
CA ALA A 587 24.40 -1.98 -9.63
C ALA A 587 25.31 -2.01 -10.88
N THR A 588 26.04 -3.10 -11.10
CA THR A 588 26.77 -3.35 -12.36
C THR A 588 25.86 -3.48 -13.59
N PHE A 589 24.62 -3.96 -13.42
CA PHE A 589 23.64 -4.07 -14.50
C PHE A 589 22.99 -2.73 -14.87
N LYS A 590 22.78 -1.82 -13.91
CA LYS A 590 22.34 -0.43 -14.19
C LYS A 590 23.37 0.33 -15.02
N ARG A 591 24.67 0.17 -14.74
CA ARG A 591 25.76 0.76 -15.55
C ARG A 591 25.88 0.16 -16.96
N ARG A 592 25.34 -1.03 -17.23
CA ARG A 592 25.27 -1.61 -18.59
C ARG A 592 24.05 -1.17 -19.41
N ARG A 593 22.98 -0.65 -18.77
CA ARG A 593 21.84 -0.04 -19.48
C ARG A 593 22.02 1.45 -19.77
N SER A 594 23.02 2.12 -19.19
CA SER A 594 23.31 3.54 -19.46
C SER A 594 24.00 3.80 -20.80
N THR A 595 24.18 2.78 -21.65
CA THR A 595 24.54 2.95 -23.08
C THR A 595 23.34 2.90 -24.02
N VAL A 596 22.13 3.13 -23.54
CA VAL A 596 20.97 3.39 -24.41
C VAL A 596 20.97 4.89 -24.74
N ARG A 597 21.19 5.18 -26.02
CA ARG A 597 21.26 6.53 -26.62
C ARG A 597 20.14 7.45 -26.13
N THR A 598 20.52 8.70 -25.83
CA THR A 598 19.68 9.86 -25.52
C THR A 598 18.73 10.31 -26.66
N ASP A 599 18.62 9.54 -27.74
CA ASP A 599 17.90 9.96 -28.96
C ASP A 599 16.44 9.45 -29.00
N ILE A 600 15.98 8.71 -27.99
CA ILE A 600 14.58 8.24 -27.85
C ILE A 600 13.76 9.31 -27.10
N GLY A 601 13.85 10.55 -27.59
CA GLY A 601 13.06 11.70 -27.13
C GLY A 601 12.46 12.49 -28.29
N GLN A 602 12.41 11.93 -29.50
CA GLN A 602 11.71 12.56 -30.62
C GLN A 602 10.21 12.24 -30.56
N THR A 603 9.46 13.15 -29.95
CA THR A 603 8.01 13.25 -30.07
C THR A 603 7.62 13.54 -31.51
N PHE A 604 6.74 12.70 -32.07
CA PHE A 604 6.18 12.89 -33.40
C PHE A 604 5.17 14.06 -33.41
N GLY A 605 5.50 15.11 -34.15
CA GLY A 605 4.60 15.77 -35.09
C GLY A 605 3.51 16.69 -34.54
N GLY A 606 3.79 18.00 -34.57
CA GLY A 606 2.81 19.08 -34.60
C GLY A 606 3.49 20.42 -34.90
N GLY A 607 3.74 20.72 -36.19
CA GLY A 607 3.96 22.11 -36.66
C GLY A 607 2.63 22.86 -36.63
N GLU A 608 2.53 24.18 -36.63
CA GLU A 608 3.42 25.29 -37.01
C GLU A 608 2.98 26.56 -36.23
N ASP A 609 3.85 27.58 -36.28
CA ASP A 609 3.60 29.03 -36.11
C ASP A 609 3.50 29.65 -34.70
N ALA A 610 4.57 30.32 -34.26
CA ALA A 610 4.61 31.80 -34.15
C ALA A 610 6.00 32.30 -33.73
N ALA A 611 6.44 33.37 -34.38
CA ALA A 611 7.78 33.96 -34.31
C ALA A 611 7.94 35.04 -33.23
N GLY A 612 9.20 35.26 -32.84
CA GLY A 612 9.73 36.57 -32.38
C GLY A 612 10.06 36.67 -30.90
N TYR A 613 11.34 36.77 -30.54
CA TYR A 613 12.05 38.04 -30.27
C TYR A 613 13.48 37.76 -29.77
N THR A 614 14.40 38.60 -30.23
CA THR A 614 15.87 38.50 -30.16
C THR A 614 16.48 39.27 -28.97
N GLU A 615 17.53 38.67 -28.37
CA GLU A 615 18.81 39.27 -27.88
C GLU A 615 18.82 40.38 -26.78
N PRO A 616 19.97 40.71 -26.12
CA PRO A 616 21.37 40.36 -26.44
C PRO A 616 22.29 39.92 -25.27
N GLU A 617 23.40 39.27 -25.65
CA GLU A 617 24.63 39.12 -24.87
C GLU A 617 25.43 40.44 -24.80
N ALA A 618 26.19 40.62 -23.72
CA ALA A 618 27.19 41.68 -23.59
C ALA A 618 28.62 41.15 -23.90
N GLN A 619 29.19 41.75 -24.95
CA GLN A 619 30.59 41.86 -25.39
C GLN A 619 31.53 42.37 -24.27
N ALA A 620 32.88 42.34 -24.30
CA ALA A 620 33.92 42.09 -25.31
C ALA A 620 35.31 42.06 -24.62
N PHE A 621 36.32 41.59 -25.37
CA PHE A 621 37.70 42.13 -25.63
C PHE A 621 38.66 40.93 -25.86
N ALA A 622 39.04 40.50 -27.08
CA ALA A 622 39.79 41.13 -28.20
C ALA A 622 41.27 41.46 -27.82
N ALA A 623 42.35 41.14 -28.57
CA ALA A 623 42.57 40.53 -29.90
C ALA A 623 44.09 40.24 -30.13
N GLU A 624 44.41 39.72 -31.33
CA GLU A 624 45.70 39.53 -32.06
C GLU A 624 46.30 38.09 -32.00
N GLU A 625 46.06 37.22 -33.00
CA GLU A 625 46.71 37.05 -34.35
C GLU A 625 48.15 36.45 -34.23
N GLU A 626 48.59 35.37 -34.89
CA GLU A 626 48.35 34.89 -36.27
C GLU A 626 48.79 33.39 -36.47
N SER A 627 47.93 32.60 -37.13
CA SER A 627 48.15 31.62 -38.23
C SER A 627 48.90 30.24 -38.13
N SER A 628 48.26 29.28 -38.84
CA SER A 628 48.71 27.99 -39.46
C SER A 628 48.66 26.71 -38.58
N ASP A 629 48.16 25.53 -38.99
CA ASP A 629 47.45 25.00 -40.18
C ASP A 629 46.93 23.56 -39.86
N ALA A 630 45.95 23.08 -40.64
CA ALA A 630 45.47 21.70 -40.85
C ALA A 630 44.75 20.95 -39.69
N GLY A 631 43.60 20.29 -39.85
CA GLY A 631 42.76 19.99 -41.01
C GLY A 631 41.85 18.78 -40.70
N VAL A 632 40.55 18.99 -40.61
CA VAL A 632 39.52 17.93 -40.46
C VAL A 632 38.82 17.71 -41.80
N LYS A 633 38.58 16.45 -42.19
CA LYS A 633 37.38 16.04 -42.97
C LYS A 633 37.22 14.52 -43.05
N GLY A 634 36.09 14.02 -42.55
CA GLY A 634 35.61 12.67 -42.81
C GLY A 634 34.90 12.54 -44.16
N LYS A 635 34.70 11.28 -44.59
CA LYS A 635 33.59 10.79 -45.42
C LYS A 635 33.59 9.26 -45.40
N ALA A 636 32.55 8.67 -44.82
CA ALA A 636 32.30 7.23 -44.84
C ALA A 636 31.60 6.85 -46.17
N ASN A 637 32.05 5.76 -46.77
CA ASN A 637 31.53 5.20 -48.02
C ASN A 637 30.57 4.02 -47.70
N VAL A 638 29.39 4.03 -48.29
CA VAL A 638 28.33 3.02 -48.12
C VAL A 638 28.00 2.39 -49.47
N THR A 639 28.50 1.17 -49.73
CA THR A 639 27.87 0.17 -50.62
C THR A 639 28.57 -1.21 -50.47
N PRO A 640 27.87 -2.34 -50.69
CA PRO A 640 28.20 -3.64 -50.09
C PRO A 640 29.01 -4.55 -51.01
N SER A 641 29.79 -5.48 -50.44
CA SER A 641 30.43 -6.57 -51.20
C SER A 641 30.06 -7.97 -50.67
N ARG A 642 29.89 -8.86 -51.64
CA ARG A 642 29.24 -10.19 -51.59
C ARG A 642 30.14 -11.29 -50.98
N ARG A 643 29.45 -12.23 -50.33
CA ARG A 643 29.75 -13.67 -50.13
C ARG A 643 30.93 -14.25 -50.95
N LYS A 644 31.82 -14.96 -50.26
CA LYS A 644 32.45 -16.21 -50.74
C LYS A 644 32.20 -17.35 -49.76
N LYS A 645 32.00 -18.54 -50.33
CA LYS A 645 31.62 -19.83 -49.74
C LYS A 645 32.84 -20.78 -49.85
N ALA A 646 32.82 -21.85 -49.06
CA ALA A 646 33.64 -23.10 -49.10
C ALA A 646 34.96 -23.05 -48.30
N ALA A 647 35.37 -24.06 -47.52
CA ALA A 647 34.86 -25.39 -47.13
C ALA A 647 35.63 -25.82 -45.84
N ALA A 648 34.98 -26.37 -44.82
CA ALA A 648 34.90 -27.81 -44.45
C ALA A 648 36.17 -28.44 -43.83
N ASP A 649 36.03 -28.84 -42.55
CA ASP A 649 36.60 -29.99 -41.80
C ASP A 649 37.01 -29.55 -40.39
N GLY A 650 36.64 -30.18 -39.28
CA GLY A 650 35.86 -31.40 -39.06
C GLY A 650 35.44 -31.45 -37.59
N LEU A 651 34.29 -32.08 -37.35
CA LEU A 651 33.78 -32.46 -36.03
C LEU A 651 34.69 -33.50 -35.38
N GLN A 652 34.91 -33.38 -34.07
CA GLN A 652 35.06 -34.55 -33.21
C GLN A 652 34.40 -34.28 -31.86
N GLU A 653 33.19 -34.81 -31.73
CA GLU A 653 32.50 -35.05 -30.46
C GLU A 653 33.15 -36.26 -29.76
N LEU A 654 33.25 -36.22 -28.43
CA LEU A 654 32.36 -36.98 -27.54
C LEU A 654 32.42 -36.40 -26.13
#